data_AF-A0A835Y8T4-F1
#
_entry.id   AF-A0A835Y8T4-F1
#
_cell.length_a   1.000
_cell.length_b   1.000
_cell.length_c   1.000
_cell.angle_alpha   90.00
_cell.angle_beta   90.00
_cell.angle_gamma   90.00
#
_symmetry.space_group_name_H-M   'P 1'
#
loop_
_entity.id
_entity.type
_entity.pdbx_description
1 polymer ?
#
loop_
_entity_poly.entity_id
_entity_poly.type
_entity_poly.pdbx_seq_one_letter_code
_entity_poly.pdbx_strand_id
1 'polypeptide(L)'
;MAPSDSGFTSFGGNQRKPWYDQLQSELDRRDKQCGLLGNKEVYHTPVDPFEKYNPKSKYMRRYEEEQRKKGADIKDPYQKFLSDNPFYKEPPRNIKFCKGAAIVRSGMDKAKRYYTDVRNKEQCASKMHGVWDPVSTHRRNKLQRGVCWTGQDDRECGILVSGDVVRNQVSSAQAEKNVHFMGTHRLAITNLDPVGNQPLEYAGHTLICNGQVYNYQQLAQQHTRVSGLRTDVDIILKALDRFETLADLCRALDGDFAFVLLDRDGGVRIARDPVGVRPLFYGLDERDRVTCAGSEAKALQRIPGVQTIKVFPPGHVFDERTGAFHSYTDVYGCSEAAAQPPCSEPVAQPPCSEPVAQSYAEAVARVRSLVRGAVEKRVGNSDRPVGFLCSGGIDSSIVLALACELLEDRSKVHVFSMEYGEGSSEDAFYASLLAREFGVSHTRVRFSFDDVRSCIYKVARQIESYDPNTIRASVPMYLLAKYIREHTDCTVILSGEGADELFMGYNLFLRSTDGQLANAESRRLIRNIHMFDGLRADRCFNAHGLEVRMPFLDRDLVREVLSMDASHKMPCNRIEKALLRDAFRHLPELGRTRILDRGKERFSDGCGYSYVPALLSHWTPTHVPHAGALETKEAYEAWVYQQWFDKTYPGLRHLVVRRELPAWCGKSQGTVQGILGMSDELKHRRGRARHARQDNGLDMHPLQAHVL
;
A
#
# COMPACT_ATOMS: atom_id res chain seq x y z
N MET A 1 -46.89 -9.01 -14.36
CA MET A 1 -46.78 -7.93 -15.37
C MET A 1 -45.51 -7.16 -15.06
N ALA A 2 -44.48 -7.35 -15.89
CA ALA A 2 -43.19 -6.66 -15.76
C ALA A 2 -43.31 -5.22 -16.28
N PRO A 3 -42.74 -4.19 -15.61
CA PRO A 3 -42.52 -2.91 -16.22
C PRO A 3 -41.21 -2.94 -17.01
N SER A 4 -41.31 -2.46 -18.25
CA SER A 4 -40.32 -2.36 -19.30
C SER A 4 -39.09 -1.52 -18.95
N ASP A 5 -37.94 -2.00 -19.43
CA ASP A 5 -36.69 -1.26 -19.62
C ASP A 5 -36.90 0.13 -20.23
N SER A 6 -36.46 1.16 -19.52
CA SER A 6 -36.12 2.45 -20.12
C SER A 6 -35.02 3.15 -19.32
N GLY A 7 -33.87 3.35 -19.98
CA GLY A 7 -32.95 4.46 -19.72
C GLY A 7 -32.11 4.41 -18.44
N PHE A 8 -31.01 3.67 -18.46
CA PHE A 8 -29.84 4.02 -17.64
C PHE A 8 -29.23 5.32 -18.19
N THR A 9 -29.74 6.46 -17.73
CA THR A 9 -28.94 7.68 -17.66
C THR A 9 -28.08 7.61 -16.41
N SER A 10 -26.80 7.91 -16.60
CA SER A 10 -25.86 8.15 -15.52
C SER A 10 -26.46 9.15 -14.53
N PHE A 11 -26.47 8.81 -13.24
CA PHE A 11 -26.60 9.80 -12.16
C PHE A 11 -25.31 10.63 -12.11
N GLY A 12 -25.07 11.40 -13.16
CA GLY A 12 -24.24 12.60 -13.15
C GLY A 12 -25.13 13.74 -12.66
N GLY A 13 -25.24 13.87 -11.34
CA GLY A 13 -26.08 14.86 -10.69
C GLY A 13 -25.41 15.34 -9.43
N ASN A 14 -24.69 16.45 -9.57
CA ASN A 14 -23.90 17.15 -8.57
C ASN A 14 -24.82 17.84 -7.52
N GLN A 15 -25.54 17.07 -6.70
CA GLN A 15 -26.37 17.63 -5.62
C GLN A 15 -26.17 16.88 -4.31
N ARG A 16 -25.73 17.65 -3.29
CA ARG A 16 -25.75 17.27 -1.87
C ARG A 16 -27.16 16.76 -1.54
N LYS A 17 -27.29 15.57 -0.94
CA LYS A 17 -28.61 14.99 -0.66
C LYS A 17 -29.35 15.88 0.37
N PRO A 18 -30.64 16.23 0.19
CA PRO A 18 -31.34 17.19 1.08
C PRO A 18 -31.34 16.84 2.57
N TRP A 19 -31.32 15.55 2.93
CA TRP A 19 -31.24 15.11 4.32
C TRP A 19 -29.89 15.43 4.98
N TYR A 20 -28.84 15.65 4.19
CA TYR A 20 -27.50 15.96 4.66
C TYR A 20 -27.46 17.31 5.37
N ASP A 21 -28.07 18.34 4.77
CA ASP A 21 -28.12 19.68 5.35
C ASP A 21 -29.02 19.72 6.60
N GLN A 22 -30.06 18.86 6.64
CA GLN A 22 -30.90 18.68 7.82
C GLN A 22 -30.11 18.05 8.98
N LEU A 23 -29.35 16.99 8.73
CA LEU A 23 -28.52 16.33 9.73
C LEU A 23 -27.42 17.28 10.26
N GLN A 24 -26.74 18.02 9.37
CA GLN A 24 -25.75 19.03 9.76
C GLN A 24 -26.38 20.11 10.64
N SER A 25 -27.58 20.58 10.31
CA SER A 25 -28.29 21.61 11.09
C SER A 25 -28.73 21.13 12.47
N GLU A 26 -29.14 19.87 12.61
CA GLU A 26 -29.47 19.25 13.90
C GLU A 26 -28.24 19.11 14.80
N LEU A 27 -27.08 18.76 14.21
CA LEU A 27 -25.81 18.64 14.91
C LEU A 27 -25.25 19.99 15.34
N ASP A 28 -25.28 21.00 14.46
CA ASP A 28 -24.84 22.36 14.80
C ASP A 28 -25.69 22.97 15.93
N ARG A 29 -26.95 22.56 16.06
CA ARG A 29 -27.82 22.90 17.21
C ARG A 29 -27.37 22.21 18.50
N ARG A 30 -27.00 20.94 18.44
CA ARG A 30 -26.46 20.18 19.59
C ARG A 30 -25.10 20.72 20.03
N ASP A 31 -24.21 21.04 19.09
CA ASP A 31 -22.86 21.56 19.38
C ASP A 31 -22.93 22.94 20.08
N LYS A 32 -23.90 23.78 19.71
CA LYS A 32 -24.21 25.03 20.42
C LYS A 32 -24.74 24.83 21.84
N GLN A 33 -25.34 23.68 22.15
CA GLN A 33 -25.78 23.32 23.50
C GLN A 33 -24.66 22.71 24.35
N CYS A 34 -23.68 22.03 23.74
CA CYS A 34 -22.68 21.23 24.46
C CYS A 34 -21.28 21.89 24.59
N GLY A 35 -21.04 23.05 23.97
CA GLY A 35 -19.78 23.80 24.15
C GLY A 35 -18.53 23.16 23.53
N LEU A 36 -18.69 22.19 22.63
CA LEU A 36 -17.59 21.46 21.97
C LEU A 36 -17.06 22.23 20.75
N LEU A 37 -16.22 23.24 20.95
CA LEU A 37 -15.41 23.84 19.88
C LEU A 37 -13.95 23.41 20.04
N GLY A 38 -13.53 22.46 19.20
CA GLY A 38 -12.15 21.94 19.19
C GLY A 38 -11.75 21.29 17.86
N ASN A 39 -12.28 21.74 16.72
CA ASN A 39 -11.74 21.34 15.42
C ASN A 39 -10.52 22.19 15.11
N LYS A 40 -9.33 21.59 15.10
CA LYS A 40 -8.14 22.23 14.51
C LYS A 40 -8.30 22.19 12.98
N GLU A 41 -8.85 23.26 12.42
CA GLU A 41 -8.76 23.52 10.99
C GLU A 41 -7.34 24.02 10.68
N VAL A 42 -6.58 23.23 9.91
CA VAL A 42 -5.24 23.63 9.47
C VAL A 42 -5.25 23.85 7.96
N TYR A 43 -5.06 25.11 7.57
CA TYR A 43 -4.97 25.53 6.18
C TYR A 43 -3.56 25.25 5.64
N HIS A 44 -3.43 24.31 4.69
CA HIS A 44 -2.26 24.26 3.82
C HIS A 44 -2.63 24.90 2.47
N THR A 45 -2.20 26.15 2.27
CA THR A 45 -1.97 26.67 0.92
C THR A 45 -0.48 26.48 0.61
N PRO A 46 -0.10 25.60 -0.33
CA PRO A 46 1.27 25.52 -0.77
C PRO A 46 1.51 26.65 -1.78
N VAL A 47 1.71 27.85 -1.27
CA VAL A 47 2.46 28.86 -2.02
C VAL A 47 3.82 28.90 -1.37
N ASP A 48 4.85 28.56 -2.14
CA ASP A 48 6.25 28.71 -1.77
C ASP A 48 6.40 30.07 -1.02
N PRO A 49 6.80 30.07 0.27
CA PRO A 49 6.95 31.30 1.03
C PRO A 49 7.84 32.33 0.32
N PHE A 50 8.76 31.88 -0.54
CA PHE A 50 9.69 32.71 -1.28
C PHE A 50 9.10 33.39 -2.52
N GLU A 51 8.04 32.86 -3.14
CA GLU A 51 7.40 33.54 -4.29
C GLU A 51 6.72 34.85 -3.90
N LYS A 52 6.27 34.97 -2.65
CA LYS A 52 5.55 36.15 -2.13
C LYS A 52 6.47 37.34 -1.80
N TYR A 53 7.77 37.09 -1.61
CA TYR A 53 8.78 38.15 -1.38
C TYR A 53 9.52 38.57 -2.65
N ASN A 54 9.25 37.93 -3.79
CA ASN A 54 9.85 38.27 -5.06
C ASN A 54 8.89 39.18 -5.88
N PRO A 55 9.20 40.47 -6.06
CA PRO A 55 8.35 41.40 -6.81
C PRO A 55 8.15 41.01 -8.29
N LYS A 56 8.91 40.04 -8.82
CA LYS A 56 8.77 39.54 -10.21
C LYS A 56 8.07 38.17 -10.31
N SER A 57 7.56 37.61 -9.21
CA SER A 57 6.91 36.29 -9.21
C SER A 57 5.60 36.28 -10.00
N LYS A 58 5.17 35.09 -10.40
CA LYS A 58 3.87 34.90 -11.07
C LYS A 58 2.70 35.31 -10.15
N TYR A 59 2.89 35.18 -8.84
CA TYR A 59 1.93 35.60 -7.82
C TYR A 59 1.76 37.12 -7.79
N MET A 60 2.86 37.88 -7.77
CA MET A 60 2.80 39.35 -7.76
C MET A 60 2.17 39.93 -9.03
N ARG A 61 2.41 39.31 -10.20
CA ARG A 61 1.75 39.70 -11.46
C ARG A 61 0.24 39.45 -11.46
N ARG A 62 -0.21 38.34 -10.85
CA ARG A 62 -1.65 38.08 -10.67
C ARG A 62 -2.28 39.08 -9.70
N TYR A 63 -1.62 39.40 -8.61
CA TYR A 63 -2.08 40.42 -7.67
C TYR A 63 -2.20 41.79 -8.35
N GLU A 64 -1.21 42.19 -9.14
CA GLU A 64 -1.24 43.39 -9.99
C GLU A 64 -2.43 43.43 -10.93
N GLU A 65 -2.66 42.34 -11.68
CA GLU A 65 -3.80 42.22 -12.60
C GLU A 65 -5.15 42.32 -11.88
N GLU A 66 -5.28 41.70 -10.70
CA GLU A 66 -6.51 41.77 -9.90
C GLU A 66 -6.78 43.17 -9.35
N GLN A 67 -5.74 43.88 -8.90
CA GLN A 67 -5.91 45.25 -8.42
C GLN A 67 -6.21 46.23 -9.55
N ARG A 68 -5.62 46.01 -10.73
CA ARG A 68 -5.90 46.79 -11.94
C ARG A 68 -7.33 46.57 -12.45
N LYS A 69 -7.86 45.34 -12.33
CA LYS A 69 -9.28 45.02 -12.57
C LYS A 69 -10.23 45.70 -11.57
N LYS A 70 -9.76 46.01 -10.37
CA LYS A 70 -10.50 46.78 -9.35
C LYS A 70 -10.38 48.30 -9.50
N GLY A 71 -9.76 48.79 -10.58
CA GLY A 71 -9.64 50.22 -10.88
C GLY A 71 -8.58 50.96 -10.06
N ALA A 72 -7.70 50.25 -9.35
CA ALA A 72 -6.61 50.87 -8.61
C ALA A 72 -5.43 51.19 -9.54
N ASP A 73 -5.02 52.46 -9.63
CA ASP A 73 -3.78 52.87 -10.29
C ASP A 73 -2.61 52.73 -9.31
N ILE A 74 -1.92 51.59 -9.36
CA ILE A 74 -0.88 51.24 -8.39
C ILE A 74 0.50 51.47 -8.99
N LYS A 75 1.18 52.52 -8.51
CA LYS A 75 2.55 52.85 -8.91
C LYS A 75 3.61 51.86 -8.41
N ASP A 76 3.40 51.24 -7.24
CA ASP A 76 4.26 50.19 -6.68
C ASP A 76 3.40 49.05 -6.09
N PRO A 77 3.15 47.99 -6.86
CA PRO A 77 2.29 46.89 -6.46
C PRO A 77 2.81 46.06 -5.31
N TYR A 78 4.13 46.05 -5.11
CA TYR A 78 4.75 45.32 -4.03
C TYR A 78 4.55 46.07 -2.70
N GLN A 79 4.71 47.38 -2.67
CA GLN A 79 4.40 48.18 -1.47
C GLN A 79 2.91 48.15 -1.11
N LYS A 80 2.03 48.17 -2.10
CA LYS A 80 0.58 47.98 -1.88
C LYS A 80 0.25 46.58 -1.35
N PHE A 81 0.90 45.54 -1.86
CA PHE A 81 0.74 44.18 -1.33
C PHE A 81 1.13 44.09 0.15
N LEU A 82 2.26 44.70 0.54
CA LEU A 82 2.71 44.74 1.94
C LEU A 82 1.83 45.63 2.84
N SER A 83 1.19 46.67 2.30
CA SER A 83 0.21 47.47 3.05
C SER A 83 -1.09 46.70 3.28
N ASP A 84 -1.56 45.97 2.26
CA ASP A 84 -2.80 45.21 2.31
C ASP A 84 -2.64 43.90 3.12
N ASN A 85 -1.41 43.44 3.33
CA ASN A 85 -1.10 42.21 4.06
C ASN A 85 -0.01 42.45 5.14
N PRO A 86 -0.37 43.07 6.28
CA PRO A 86 0.60 43.52 7.29
C PRO A 86 1.42 42.40 7.95
N PHE A 87 0.97 41.13 7.85
CA PHE A 87 1.72 39.96 8.30
C PHE A 87 3.07 39.76 7.57
N TYR A 88 3.23 40.34 6.36
CA TYR A 88 4.44 40.19 5.54
C TYR A 88 5.39 41.41 5.62
N LYS A 89 5.09 42.42 6.45
CA LYS A 89 5.93 43.64 6.60
C LYS A 89 7.28 43.37 7.28
N GLU A 90 7.40 42.33 8.09
CA GLU A 90 8.67 41.91 8.67
C GLU A 90 9.10 40.57 8.04
N PRO A 91 10.16 40.53 7.20
CA PRO A 91 10.73 39.26 6.81
C PRO A 91 11.31 38.55 8.05
N PRO A 92 11.24 37.21 8.15
CA PRO A 92 11.80 36.48 9.29
C PRO A 92 13.29 36.84 9.46
N ARG A 93 13.65 37.34 10.65
CA ARG A 93 14.94 38.01 10.95
C ARG A 93 16.22 37.18 10.77
N ASN A 94 16.15 35.94 10.28
CA ASN A 94 17.29 35.02 10.20
C ASN A 94 17.43 34.29 8.84
N ILE A 95 17.33 35.00 7.72
CA ILE A 95 17.66 34.42 6.41
C ILE A 95 18.75 35.26 5.74
N LYS A 96 19.99 34.76 5.75
CA LYS A 96 21.10 35.34 4.99
C LYS A 96 20.86 35.10 3.49
N PHE A 97 20.70 36.19 2.74
CA PHE A 97 20.59 36.18 1.29
C PHE A 97 21.92 35.73 0.63
N CYS A 98 21.92 34.58 -0.04
CA CYS A 98 22.90 34.31 -1.10
C CYS A 98 22.24 34.64 -2.45
N LYS A 99 22.64 35.77 -3.03
CA LYS A 99 22.24 36.20 -4.38
C LYS A 99 22.54 35.10 -5.40
N GLY A 100 21.50 34.62 -6.08
CA GLY A 100 21.63 33.76 -7.26
C GLY A 100 22.19 34.52 -8.46
N ALA A 101 22.66 33.74 -9.44
CA ALA A 101 23.19 34.14 -10.75
C ALA A 101 24.68 34.53 -10.84
N ALA A 102 25.56 33.61 -10.43
CA ALA A 102 26.94 33.49 -10.97
C ALA A 102 27.61 32.12 -10.68
N ILE A 103 27.02 31.26 -9.84
CA ILE A 103 27.65 30.01 -9.37
C ILE A 103 27.02 28.79 -10.08
N VAL A 104 27.15 28.73 -11.40
CA VAL A 104 26.96 27.46 -12.15
C VAL A 104 28.25 27.09 -12.93
N ARG A 105 29.28 27.94 -12.88
CA ARG A 105 30.61 27.61 -13.48
C ARG A 105 31.78 27.52 -12.50
N SER A 106 31.68 27.99 -11.26
CA SER A 106 32.79 27.89 -10.27
C SER A 106 32.67 26.73 -9.27
N GLY A 107 31.56 25.98 -9.28
CA GLY A 107 31.35 24.79 -8.43
C GLY A 107 32.02 23.53 -8.98
N MET A 108 32.12 23.39 -10.29
CA MET A 108 32.81 22.25 -10.93
C MET A 108 34.34 22.35 -10.80
N ASP A 109 34.91 23.56 -10.75
CA ASP A 109 36.37 23.73 -10.61
C ASP A 109 36.86 23.63 -9.15
N LYS A 110 36.00 23.91 -8.16
CA LYS A 110 36.31 23.65 -6.74
C LYS A 110 36.13 22.17 -6.34
N ALA A 111 35.17 21.45 -6.95
CA ALA A 111 35.05 20.00 -6.79
C ALA A 111 36.21 19.24 -7.44
N LYS A 112 36.79 19.76 -8.55
CA LYS A 112 38.01 19.20 -9.16
C LYS A 112 39.27 19.41 -8.31
N ARG A 113 39.43 20.55 -7.63
CA ARG A 113 40.58 20.79 -6.74
C ARG A 113 40.52 20.00 -5.42
N TYR A 114 39.33 19.75 -4.88
CA TYR A 114 39.18 18.90 -3.69
C TYR A 114 39.51 17.42 -3.97
N TYR A 115 39.33 16.96 -5.22
CA TYR A 115 39.73 15.63 -5.66
C TYR A 115 41.23 15.50 -6.02
N THR A 116 41.99 16.61 -6.08
CA THR A 116 43.43 16.57 -6.39
C THR A 116 44.34 16.79 -5.17
N ASP A 117 43.84 17.36 -4.07
CA ASP A 117 44.65 17.65 -2.86
C ASP A 117 44.58 16.61 -1.73
N VAL A 118 43.75 15.57 -1.86
CA VAL A 118 43.73 14.45 -0.88
C VAL A 118 44.82 13.40 -1.18
N ARG A 119 45.61 13.60 -2.26
CA ARG A 119 46.68 12.68 -2.65
C ARG A 119 48.03 12.94 -1.95
N ASN A 120 48.14 13.98 -1.12
CA ASN A 120 49.37 14.33 -0.41
C ASN A 120 49.07 14.74 1.04
N LYS A 121 48.89 13.77 1.93
CA LYS A 121 49.27 13.83 3.36
C LYS A 121 48.98 12.50 4.06
N GLU A 122 49.90 11.56 3.89
CA GLU A 122 50.17 10.52 4.88
C GLU A 122 50.64 11.21 6.16
N GLN A 123 49.78 11.29 7.18
CA GLN A 123 50.10 11.38 8.62
C GLN A 123 48.86 11.91 9.38
N CYS A 124 47.91 11.03 9.64
CA CYS A 124 47.00 11.09 10.79
C CYS A 124 46.27 9.74 10.92
N ALA A 125 47.05 8.68 11.15
CA ALA A 125 46.53 7.39 11.56
C ALA A 125 46.37 7.40 13.09
N SER A 126 45.13 7.50 13.58
CA SER A 126 44.60 6.85 14.80
C SER A 126 43.31 7.50 15.26
N LYS A 127 42.16 6.94 14.84
CA LYS A 127 40.89 6.79 15.56
C LYS A 127 39.73 6.58 14.57
N MET A 128 39.24 5.35 14.56
CA MET A 128 37.88 4.88 14.22
C MET A 128 37.22 5.25 12.87
N HIS A 129 36.66 4.18 12.27
CA HIS A 129 35.70 4.06 11.17
C HIS A 129 36.25 4.17 9.74
N GLY A 130 36.59 2.99 9.18
CA GLY A 130 37.13 2.80 7.85
C GLY A 130 36.12 3.02 6.73
N VAL A 131 36.43 3.98 5.87
CA VAL A 131 35.96 4.11 4.49
C VAL A 131 36.96 3.37 3.61
N TRP A 132 36.51 2.50 2.70
CA TRP A 132 37.38 1.84 1.72
C TRP A 132 37.24 2.51 0.34
N ASP A 133 38.37 2.89 -0.24
CA ASP A 133 38.59 3.59 -1.52
C ASP A 133 38.76 2.59 -2.69
N PRO A 134 38.17 2.79 -3.88
CA PRO A 134 38.26 1.82 -4.97
C PRO A 134 39.26 2.24 -6.06
N VAL A 135 40.55 1.91 -5.95
CA VAL A 135 41.45 1.86 -7.13
C VAL A 135 42.51 0.76 -7.03
N SER A 136 42.59 -0.02 -8.11
CA SER A 136 43.67 -0.93 -8.54
C SER A 136 43.73 -2.34 -7.93
N THR A 137 43.23 -3.32 -8.70
CA THR A 137 44.03 -4.50 -9.09
C THR A 137 43.42 -5.15 -10.32
N HIS A 138 44.12 -5.04 -11.44
CA HIS A 138 43.93 -5.89 -12.61
C HIS A 138 44.36 -7.33 -12.26
N ARG A 139 43.43 -8.21 -11.89
CA ARG A 139 43.56 -9.66 -12.09
C ARG A 139 42.19 -10.27 -12.42
N ARG A 140 42.15 -10.96 -13.55
CA ARG A 140 41.01 -11.69 -14.14
C ARG A 140 40.48 -12.77 -13.17
N ASN A 141 39.18 -12.99 -13.24
CA ASN A 141 38.40 -14.10 -12.66
C ASN A 141 38.34 -14.20 -11.12
N LYS A 142 37.31 -13.57 -10.54
CA LYS A 142 36.46 -14.09 -9.45
C LYS A 142 35.26 -13.15 -9.30
N LEU A 143 34.04 -13.68 -9.38
CA LEU A 143 32.79 -12.96 -9.17
C LEU A 143 32.74 -12.44 -7.72
N GLN A 144 33.18 -11.20 -7.51
CA GLN A 144 32.85 -10.46 -6.30
C GLN A 144 31.43 -9.90 -6.46
N ARG A 145 30.45 -10.52 -5.78
CA ARG A 145 29.07 -10.01 -5.69
C ARG A 145 28.92 -9.28 -4.37
N GLY A 146 28.65 -7.98 -4.44
CA GLY A 146 28.25 -7.19 -3.29
C GLY A 146 28.36 -5.71 -3.61
N VAL A 147 27.22 -4.99 -3.57
CA VAL A 147 27.17 -3.54 -3.31
C VAL A 147 25.84 -3.21 -2.63
N CYS A 148 25.94 -2.62 -1.43
CA CYS A 148 24.88 -1.87 -0.76
C CYS A 148 24.86 -0.44 -1.31
N TRP A 149 23.68 0.10 -1.62
CA TRP A 149 23.51 1.54 -1.75
C TRP A 149 22.13 1.98 -1.27
N THR A 150 22.14 2.79 -0.21
CA THR A 150 21.00 3.55 0.32
C THR A 150 20.87 4.84 -0.48
N GLY A 151 19.81 4.96 -1.28
CA GLY A 151 19.43 6.23 -1.88
C GLY A 151 18.94 7.19 -0.81
N GLN A 152 19.39 8.45 -0.86
CA GLN A 152 19.15 9.50 0.13
C GLN A 152 17.67 9.85 0.40
N ASP A 153 16.71 9.26 -0.32
CA ASP A 153 15.28 9.62 -0.28
C ASP A 153 14.29 8.45 -0.09
N ASP A 154 14.73 7.19 -0.03
CA ASP A 154 13.82 6.04 0.12
C ASP A 154 14.22 5.20 1.35
N ARG A 155 13.39 5.24 2.40
CA ARG A 155 13.51 4.41 3.61
C ARG A 155 13.09 2.97 3.32
N GLU A 156 13.80 2.31 2.41
CA GLU A 156 13.51 0.94 1.96
C GLU A 156 13.80 -0.07 3.09
N CYS A 157 12.83 -0.91 3.44
CA CYS A 157 13.02 -2.05 4.33
C CYS A 157 13.34 -3.29 3.49
N GLY A 158 14.58 -3.77 3.53
CA GLY A 158 15.03 -4.95 2.79
C GLY A 158 15.63 -5.99 3.73
N ILE A 159 15.08 -7.19 3.69
CA ILE A 159 15.82 -8.40 4.03
C ILE A 159 16.74 -8.67 2.83
N LEU A 160 18.01 -9.00 3.09
CA LEU A 160 18.97 -9.43 2.09
C LEU A 160 19.53 -10.75 2.61
N VAL A 161 19.62 -11.78 1.77
CA VAL A 161 20.49 -12.95 2.00
C VAL A 161 21.29 -13.15 0.72
N SER A 162 22.62 -13.28 0.83
CA SER A 162 23.49 -13.81 -0.23
C SER A 162 24.78 -14.42 0.35
N GLY A 163 25.31 -15.42 -0.37
CA GLY A 163 26.59 -16.14 -0.20
C GLY A 163 27.85 -15.30 0.09
N ASP A 164 28.80 -15.83 0.88
CA ASP A 164 30.21 -15.47 1.21
C ASP A 164 30.59 -14.33 2.24
N VAL A 165 31.18 -14.69 3.42
CA VAL A 165 31.34 -13.93 4.72
C VAL A 165 32.81 -13.67 4.73
N VAL A 166 33.15 -12.39 4.72
CA VAL A 166 34.45 -11.95 5.18
C VAL A 166 34.36 -11.72 6.68
N ARG A 167 34.79 -12.72 7.47
CA ARG A 167 35.08 -12.52 8.88
C ARG A 167 36.43 -11.82 8.90
N ASN A 168 36.49 -10.62 9.46
CA ASN A 168 37.78 -9.97 9.66
C ASN A 168 38.64 -10.87 10.55
N GLN A 169 39.81 -11.21 10.01
CA GLN A 169 40.85 -12.11 10.51
C GLN A 169 40.59 -13.61 10.35
N VAL A 170 41.02 -14.18 9.21
CA VAL A 170 41.51 -15.57 9.16
C VAL A 170 42.70 -15.68 8.21
N SER A 171 43.80 -16.19 8.76
CA SER A 171 44.98 -16.67 8.04
C SER A 171 44.63 -17.71 6.98
N SER A 172 45.37 -17.70 5.88
CA SER A 172 45.22 -18.56 4.72
C SER A 172 45.29 -20.06 5.03
N ALA A 173 44.15 -20.70 5.33
CA ALA A 173 43.82 -22.10 5.06
C ALA A 173 42.54 -22.48 5.83
N GLN A 174 41.36 -22.45 5.20
CA GLN A 174 40.18 -23.26 5.59
C GLN A 174 38.99 -23.02 4.62
N ALA A 175 38.35 -24.14 4.23
CA ALA A 175 37.17 -24.38 3.39
C ALA A 175 36.23 -23.20 3.01
N GLU A 176 35.72 -23.25 1.78
CA GLU A 176 34.62 -22.43 1.24
C GLU A 176 33.41 -22.46 2.20
N LYS A 177 33.18 -21.37 2.94
CA LYS A 177 31.98 -21.19 3.77
C LYS A 177 30.94 -20.41 2.98
N ASN A 178 29.77 -21.00 2.77
CA ASN A 178 28.55 -20.30 2.32
C ASN A 178 28.23 -19.18 3.29
N VAL A 179 27.79 -18.03 2.78
CA VAL A 179 27.36 -16.97 3.69
C VAL A 179 26.06 -16.31 3.40
N HIS A 180 25.60 -15.62 4.42
CA HIS A 180 24.33 -14.96 4.46
C HIS A 180 24.59 -13.55 4.95
N PHE A 181 24.26 -12.56 4.13
CA PHE A 181 23.93 -11.24 4.64
C PHE A 181 22.52 -11.29 5.25
N MET A 182 22.22 -10.41 6.19
CA MET A 182 20.88 -10.21 6.77
C MET A 182 20.75 -8.73 7.08
N GLY A 183 19.74 -8.07 6.49
CA GLY A 183 19.51 -6.64 6.62
C GLY A 183 18.11 -6.37 7.18
N THR A 184 17.97 -5.30 7.96
CA THR A 184 16.68 -4.88 8.50
C THR A 184 16.69 -3.39 8.83
N HIS A 185 15.57 -2.72 8.52
CA HIS A 185 15.27 -1.37 8.96
C HIS A 185 14.11 -1.47 9.94
N ARG A 186 14.40 -1.38 11.24
CA ARG A 186 13.41 -1.62 12.28
C ARG A 186 12.53 -0.39 12.52
N LEU A 187 11.22 -0.55 12.35
CA LEU A 187 10.22 0.29 12.99
C LEU A 187 9.89 -0.33 14.35
N ALA A 188 10.47 0.20 15.44
CA ALA A 188 10.29 -0.39 16.76
C ALA A 188 8.90 -0.09 17.31
N ILE A 189 7.98 -1.07 17.34
CA ILE A 189 6.60 -0.93 17.84
C ILE A 189 6.43 -1.62 19.20
N THR A 190 6.81 -2.90 19.28
CA THR A 190 6.96 -3.64 20.55
C THR A 190 8.39 -3.48 21.06
N ASN A 191 8.54 -3.02 22.29
CA ASN A 191 9.78 -2.67 22.98
C ASN A 191 10.66 -1.67 22.21
N LEU A 192 10.63 -0.42 22.64
CA LEU A 192 11.36 0.67 21.98
C LEU A 192 12.88 0.65 22.22
N ASP A 193 13.37 -0.23 23.09
CA ASP A 193 14.79 -0.36 23.41
C ASP A 193 15.60 -0.96 22.24
N PRO A 194 16.83 -0.48 21.98
CA PRO A 194 17.75 -1.06 21.00
C PRO A 194 18.01 -2.56 21.16
N VAL A 195 17.78 -3.15 22.34
CA VAL A 195 17.91 -4.59 22.60
C VAL A 195 16.99 -5.43 21.71
N GLY A 196 15.88 -4.86 21.23
CA GLY A 196 14.98 -5.49 20.27
C GLY A 196 15.39 -5.30 18.81
N ASN A 197 16.53 -4.68 18.54
CA ASN A 197 17.02 -4.52 17.17
C ASN A 197 17.34 -5.89 16.55
N GLN A 198 17.00 -6.01 15.28
CA GLN A 198 17.24 -7.22 14.51
C GLN A 198 18.53 -7.05 13.69
N PRO A 199 19.22 -8.13 13.27
CA PRO A 199 18.86 -9.53 13.45
C PRO A 199 18.85 -10.00 14.92
N LEU A 200 17.82 -10.75 15.30
CA LEU A 200 17.74 -11.36 16.63
C LEU A 200 18.51 -12.66 16.63
N GLU A 201 19.24 -12.93 17.71
CA GLU A 201 19.98 -14.17 17.89
C GLU A 201 19.50 -14.91 19.13
N TYR A 202 19.41 -16.25 19.02
CA TYR A 202 19.13 -17.15 20.12
C TYR A 202 19.56 -18.59 19.78
N ALA A 203 20.28 -19.26 20.68
CA ALA A 203 20.70 -20.66 20.53
C ALA A 203 21.39 -21.00 19.18
N GLY A 204 22.17 -20.06 18.64
CA GLY A 204 22.86 -20.21 17.35
C GLY A 204 21.99 -19.95 16.12
N HIS A 205 20.71 -19.63 16.30
CA HIS A 205 19.81 -19.20 15.22
C HIS A 205 19.79 -17.67 15.11
N THR A 206 19.61 -17.16 13.89
CA THR A 206 19.46 -15.73 13.60
C THR A 206 18.16 -15.46 12.86
N LEU A 207 17.39 -14.45 13.29
CA LEU A 207 16.07 -14.10 12.74
C LEU A 207 16.01 -12.63 12.34
N ILE A 208 15.43 -12.36 11.17
CA ILE A 208 14.86 -11.07 10.81
C ILE A 208 13.39 -11.26 10.45
N CYS A 209 12.54 -10.36 10.91
CA CYS A 209 11.09 -10.41 10.76
C CYS A 209 10.54 -9.01 10.54
N ASN A 210 9.79 -8.84 9.44
CA ASN A 210 8.86 -7.74 9.27
C ASN A 210 7.47 -8.25 9.68
N GLY A 211 6.99 -7.84 10.86
CA GLY A 211 5.69 -8.28 11.32
C GLY A 211 5.42 -8.07 12.80
N GLN A 212 4.24 -8.53 13.19
CA GLN A 212 3.76 -8.57 14.57
C GLN A 212 3.20 -9.96 14.86
N VAL A 213 3.62 -10.58 15.97
CA VAL A 213 3.00 -11.79 16.53
C VAL A 213 2.11 -11.38 17.70
N TYR A 214 0.80 -11.48 17.55
CA TYR A 214 -0.18 -11.01 18.53
C TYR A 214 -0.31 -11.96 19.73
N ASN A 215 -0.13 -13.26 19.54
CA ASN A 215 -0.25 -14.27 20.61
C ASN A 215 1.08 -14.65 21.27
N TYR A 216 2.13 -13.83 21.12
CA TYR A 216 3.48 -14.15 21.61
C TYR A 216 3.51 -14.41 23.13
N GLN A 217 2.73 -13.67 23.92
CA GLN A 217 2.62 -13.85 25.37
C GLN A 217 1.94 -15.17 25.74
N GLN A 218 0.87 -15.53 25.02
CA GLN A 218 0.16 -16.79 25.21
C GLN A 218 1.08 -17.98 24.91
N LEU A 219 1.81 -17.92 23.78
CA LEU A 219 2.77 -18.96 23.42
C LEU A 219 3.91 -19.08 24.45
N ALA A 220 4.39 -17.95 24.99
CA ALA A 220 5.40 -17.96 26.05
C ALA A 220 4.89 -18.67 27.32
N GLN A 221 3.64 -18.39 27.73
CA GLN A 221 3.03 -19.01 28.91
C GLN A 221 2.80 -20.52 28.74
N GLN A 222 2.45 -20.95 27.53
CA GLN A 222 2.24 -22.37 27.19
C GLN A 222 3.56 -23.18 27.21
N HIS A 223 4.71 -22.51 27.10
CA HIS A 223 6.01 -23.16 27.06
C HIS A 223 6.91 -22.60 28.16
N THR A 224 6.90 -23.23 29.34
CA THR A 224 7.59 -22.79 30.58
C THR A 224 9.09 -22.47 30.45
N ARG A 225 9.76 -22.92 29.38
CA ARG A 225 11.17 -22.60 29.08
C ARG A 225 11.36 -21.37 28.18
N VAL A 226 10.29 -20.76 27.70
CA VAL A 226 10.30 -19.53 26.92
C VAL A 226 10.18 -18.35 27.88
N SER A 227 11.27 -17.60 28.04
CA SER A 227 11.31 -16.41 28.90
C SER A 227 12.20 -15.32 28.30
N GLY A 228 12.11 -14.11 28.86
CA GLY A 228 12.93 -12.96 28.47
C GLY A 228 12.72 -12.52 27.03
N LEU A 229 11.48 -12.54 26.53
CA LEU A 229 11.15 -12.02 25.20
C LEU A 229 11.46 -10.52 25.20
N ARG A 230 12.28 -10.08 24.23
CA ARG A 230 12.62 -8.66 24.07
C ARG A 230 11.54 -7.97 23.26
N THR A 231 11.11 -8.61 22.18
CA THR A 231 10.05 -8.19 21.28
C THR A 231 9.05 -9.33 21.11
N ASP A 232 7.93 -9.07 20.46
CA ASP A 232 6.95 -10.10 20.12
C ASP A 232 7.54 -11.18 19.20
N VAL A 233 8.39 -10.79 18.23
CA VAL A 233 8.99 -11.73 17.26
C VAL A 233 10.10 -12.62 17.86
N ASP A 234 10.59 -12.35 19.07
CA ASP A 234 11.50 -13.26 19.78
C ASP A 234 10.87 -14.64 19.98
N ILE A 235 9.53 -14.72 20.05
CA ILE A 235 8.82 -15.98 20.24
C ILE A 235 9.14 -16.99 19.14
N ILE A 236 9.36 -16.52 17.91
CA ILE A 236 9.67 -17.36 16.74
C ILE A 236 10.98 -18.12 16.98
N LEU A 237 11.99 -17.47 17.55
CA LEU A 237 13.27 -18.10 17.89
C LEU A 237 13.15 -18.98 19.14
N LYS A 238 12.54 -18.46 20.20
CA LYS A 238 12.57 -19.11 21.51
C LYS A 238 11.64 -20.32 21.61
N ALA A 239 10.58 -20.35 20.80
CA ALA A 239 9.67 -21.48 20.71
C ALA A 239 10.05 -22.50 19.64
N LEU A 240 11.10 -22.27 18.83
CA LEU A 240 11.44 -23.13 17.69
C LEU A 240 11.58 -24.61 18.08
N ASP A 241 12.32 -24.91 19.15
CA ASP A 241 12.53 -26.27 19.66
C ASP A 241 11.30 -26.90 20.35
N ARG A 242 10.14 -26.21 20.38
CA ARG A 242 8.88 -26.69 20.94
C ARG A 242 7.96 -27.30 19.90
N PHE A 243 8.30 -27.15 18.62
CA PHE A 243 7.55 -27.63 17.48
C PHE A 243 8.40 -28.61 16.69
N GLU A 244 7.77 -29.62 16.08
CA GLU A 244 8.48 -30.62 15.28
C GLU A 244 9.07 -29.99 14.01
N THR A 245 8.30 -29.11 13.37
CA THR A 245 8.71 -28.40 12.16
C THR A 245 8.45 -26.90 12.25
N LEU A 246 9.12 -26.12 11.39
CA LEU A 246 8.84 -24.69 11.25
C LEU A 246 7.39 -24.43 10.80
N ALA A 247 6.80 -25.34 10.01
CA ALA A 247 5.41 -25.27 9.59
C ALA A 247 4.45 -25.39 10.79
N ASP A 248 4.75 -26.25 11.77
CA ASP A 248 3.94 -26.37 12.98
C ASP A 248 3.99 -25.11 13.84
N LEU A 249 5.18 -24.52 13.99
CA LEU A 249 5.33 -23.21 14.65
C LEU A 249 4.51 -22.15 13.91
N CYS A 250 4.63 -22.04 12.59
CA CYS A 250 3.89 -21.05 11.79
C CYS A 250 2.36 -21.23 11.90
N ARG A 251 1.85 -22.45 12.05
CA ARG A 251 0.43 -22.69 12.35
C ARG A 251 0.02 -22.15 13.71
N ALA A 252 0.89 -22.22 14.71
CA ALA A 252 0.62 -21.71 16.05
C ALA A 252 0.69 -20.17 16.15
N LEU A 253 1.48 -19.51 15.30
CA LEU A 253 1.64 -18.05 15.29
C LEU A 253 0.37 -17.33 14.82
N ASP A 254 -0.24 -16.54 15.71
CA ASP A 254 -1.28 -15.57 15.36
C ASP A 254 -0.62 -14.21 15.12
N GLY A 255 -0.44 -13.84 13.86
CA GLY A 255 0.34 -12.66 13.50
C GLY A 255 0.34 -12.33 12.02
N ASP A 256 0.75 -11.10 11.74
CA ASP A 256 1.00 -10.60 10.40
C ASP A 256 2.53 -10.51 10.23
N PHE A 257 3.17 -11.50 9.60
CA PHE A 257 4.62 -11.66 9.55
C PHE A 257 5.19 -12.11 8.20
N ALA A 258 6.42 -11.66 7.93
CA ALA A 258 7.31 -12.24 6.94
C ALA A 258 8.72 -12.30 7.54
N PHE A 259 9.32 -13.48 7.64
CA PHE A 259 10.61 -13.65 8.29
C PHE A 259 11.57 -14.58 7.56
N VAL A 260 12.86 -14.37 7.83
CA VAL A 260 13.96 -15.23 7.41
C VAL A 260 14.73 -15.68 8.64
N LEU A 261 14.91 -16.99 8.75
CA LEU A 261 15.57 -17.69 9.83
C LEU A 261 16.81 -18.39 9.29
N LEU A 262 17.98 -17.99 9.78
CA LEU A 262 19.22 -18.73 9.60
C LEU A 262 19.38 -19.70 10.76
N ASP A 263 19.52 -20.99 10.46
CA ASP A 263 19.74 -22.01 11.46
C ASP A 263 21.21 -22.09 11.92
N ARG A 264 21.44 -22.78 13.03
CA ARG A 264 22.78 -22.93 13.63
C ARG A 264 23.79 -23.67 12.76
N ASP A 265 23.34 -24.45 11.77
CA ASP A 265 24.20 -25.15 10.81
C ASP A 265 24.33 -24.38 9.48
N GLY A 266 23.73 -23.19 9.38
CA GLY A 266 23.79 -22.31 8.21
C GLY A 266 22.67 -22.50 7.19
N GLY A 267 21.64 -23.29 7.45
CA GLY A 267 20.49 -23.45 6.56
C GLY A 267 19.51 -22.29 6.66
N VAL A 268 19.02 -21.80 5.52
CA VAL A 268 18.04 -20.71 5.44
C VAL A 268 16.62 -21.26 5.37
N ARG A 269 15.75 -20.73 6.23
CA ARG A 269 14.30 -20.96 6.18
C ARG A 269 13.55 -19.65 6.12
N ILE A 270 12.48 -19.59 5.34
CA ILE A 270 11.69 -18.37 5.09
C ILE A 270 10.23 -18.70 5.35
N ALA A 271 9.48 -17.78 5.95
CA ALA A 271 8.04 -17.96 6.14
C ALA A 271 7.27 -16.66 5.94
N ARG A 272 6.00 -16.79 5.53
CA ARG A 272 5.05 -15.69 5.35
C ARG A 272 3.72 -16.03 5.99
N ASP A 273 3.03 -15.04 6.52
CA ASP A 273 1.76 -15.16 7.22
C ASP A 273 0.64 -15.79 6.37
N PRO A 274 -0.42 -16.34 7.00
CA PRO A 274 -1.46 -17.11 6.31
C PRO A 274 -2.17 -16.38 5.17
N VAL A 275 -2.45 -15.08 5.34
CA VAL A 275 -3.28 -14.29 4.41
C VAL A 275 -2.41 -13.49 3.42
N GLY A 276 -1.14 -13.27 3.76
CA GLY A 276 -0.19 -12.48 2.97
C GLY A 276 -0.26 -10.99 3.31
N VAL A 277 -0.65 -10.65 4.54
CA VAL A 277 -0.71 -9.27 5.04
C VAL A 277 0.65 -8.59 4.93
N ARG A 278 1.72 -9.27 5.34
CA ARG A 278 3.08 -8.77 5.16
C ARG A 278 3.62 -9.20 3.80
N PRO A 279 4.19 -8.27 3.00
CA PRO A 279 4.74 -8.59 1.70
C PRO A 279 6.10 -9.24 1.81
N LEU A 280 6.33 -10.22 0.93
CA LEU A 280 7.61 -10.92 0.81
C LEU A 280 7.80 -11.41 -0.62
N PHE A 281 8.99 -11.20 -1.14
CA PHE A 281 9.45 -11.59 -2.47
C PHE A 281 10.71 -12.42 -2.34
N TYR A 282 10.99 -13.25 -3.33
CA TYR A 282 12.21 -14.02 -3.42
C TYR A 282 12.80 -13.99 -4.83
N GLY A 283 14.12 -14.05 -4.91
CA GLY A 283 14.89 -14.04 -6.14
C GLY A 283 15.47 -15.41 -6.44
N LEU A 284 15.40 -15.80 -7.71
CA LEU A 284 15.93 -17.04 -8.24
C LEU A 284 17.17 -16.79 -9.07
N ASP A 285 18.17 -17.67 -8.96
CA ASP A 285 19.32 -17.68 -9.87
C ASP A 285 19.00 -18.39 -11.21
N GLU A 286 20.02 -18.55 -12.05
CA GLU A 286 19.93 -19.26 -13.35
C GLU A 286 19.60 -20.75 -13.23
N ARG A 287 19.64 -21.31 -12.02
CA ARG A 287 19.35 -22.72 -11.72
C ARG A 287 18.05 -22.87 -10.94
N ASP A 288 17.21 -21.83 -10.95
CA ASP A 288 15.95 -21.77 -10.20
C ASP A 288 16.09 -21.96 -8.68
N ARG A 289 17.26 -21.63 -8.11
CA ARG A 289 17.48 -21.69 -6.66
C ARG A 289 17.16 -20.36 -6.00
N VAL A 290 16.49 -20.41 -4.86
CA VAL A 290 16.25 -19.22 -4.03
C VAL A 290 17.59 -18.70 -3.53
N THR A 291 17.92 -17.46 -3.89
CA THR A 291 19.20 -16.83 -3.51
C THR A 291 19.04 -15.62 -2.60
N CYS A 292 17.89 -14.96 -2.62
CA CYS A 292 17.58 -13.81 -1.79
C CYS A 292 16.08 -13.71 -1.52
N ALA A 293 15.70 -13.02 -0.45
CA ALA A 293 14.32 -12.65 -0.17
C ALA A 293 14.25 -11.25 0.44
N GLY A 294 13.16 -10.52 0.20
CA GLY A 294 13.00 -9.13 0.63
C GLY A 294 11.55 -8.70 0.65
N SER A 295 11.21 -7.67 1.43
CA SER A 295 9.82 -7.20 1.57
C SER A 295 9.29 -6.51 0.31
N GLU A 296 10.17 -5.99 -0.54
CA GLU A 296 9.84 -5.25 -1.76
C GLU A 296 10.65 -5.74 -2.95
N ALA A 297 10.02 -5.85 -4.13
CA ALA A 297 10.66 -6.41 -5.32
C ALA A 297 11.82 -5.55 -5.82
N LYS A 298 11.72 -4.22 -5.65
CA LYS A 298 12.75 -3.24 -6.02
C LYS A 298 14.11 -3.51 -5.38
N ALA A 299 14.12 -4.07 -4.17
CA ALA A 299 15.34 -4.39 -3.44
C ALA A 299 16.08 -5.57 -4.09
N LEU A 300 15.33 -6.57 -4.58
CA LEU A 300 15.90 -7.79 -5.16
C LEU A 300 16.42 -7.58 -6.59
N GLN A 301 15.81 -6.65 -7.33
CA GLN A 301 16.19 -6.36 -8.72
C GLN A 301 17.65 -5.90 -8.85
N ARG A 302 18.21 -5.30 -7.80
CA ARG A 302 19.58 -4.78 -7.79
C ARG A 302 20.62 -5.83 -7.44
N ILE A 303 20.22 -7.05 -7.06
CA ILE A 303 21.13 -8.09 -6.60
C ILE A 303 21.74 -8.83 -7.80
N PRO A 304 23.08 -8.86 -7.94
CA PRO A 304 23.74 -9.54 -9.04
C PRO A 304 23.44 -11.05 -9.06
N GLY A 305 22.97 -11.53 -10.22
CA GLY A 305 22.71 -12.95 -10.48
C GLY A 305 21.31 -13.43 -10.10
N VAL A 306 20.44 -12.54 -9.63
CA VAL A 306 18.99 -12.79 -9.61
C VAL A 306 18.47 -12.68 -11.04
N GLN A 307 17.89 -13.77 -11.55
CA GLN A 307 17.30 -13.86 -12.89
C GLN A 307 15.80 -13.57 -12.84
N THR A 308 15.10 -14.13 -11.86
CA THR A 308 13.65 -13.99 -11.72
C THR A 308 13.28 -13.60 -10.29
N ILE A 309 12.36 -12.66 -10.14
CA ILE A 309 11.75 -12.32 -8.85
C ILE A 309 10.34 -12.86 -8.83
N LYS A 310 9.93 -13.46 -7.71
CA LYS A 310 8.60 -14.01 -7.48
C LYS A 310 8.05 -13.52 -6.14
N VAL A 311 6.73 -13.47 -6.03
CA VAL A 311 6.04 -13.24 -4.75
C VAL A 311 6.16 -14.50 -3.92
N PHE A 312 6.61 -14.38 -2.67
CA PHE A 312 6.64 -15.51 -1.75
C PHE A 312 5.20 -15.87 -1.35
N PRO A 313 4.75 -17.13 -1.49
CA PRO A 313 3.34 -17.47 -1.30
C PRO A 313 2.88 -17.28 0.16
N PRO A 314 1.69 -16.70 0.41
CA PRO A 314 1.08 -16.65 1.74
C PRO A 314 0.87 -18.05 2.34
N GLY A 315 1.00 -18.19 3.66
CA GLY A 315 0.76 -19.47 4.35
C GLY A 315 1.80 -20.56 4.05
N HIS A 316 2.99 -20.18 3.59
CA HIS A 316 4.06 -21.11 3.23
C HIS A 316 5.33 -20.90 4.05
N VAL A 317 6.10 -21.98 4.15
CA VAL A 317 7.52 -21.97 4.53
C VAL A 317 8.37 -22.45 3.36
N PHE A 318 9.60 -21.96 3.27
CA PHE A 318 10.65 -22.46 2.37
C PHE A 318 11.81 -22.96 3.21
N ASP A 319 12.39 -24.10 2.83
CA ASP A 319 13.59 -24.66 3.42
C ASP A 319 14.66 -24.85 2.34
N GLU A 320 15.80 -24.18 2.50
CA GLU A 320 16.92 -24.23 1.55
C GLU A 320 17.50 -25.65 1.41
N ARG A 321 17.50 -26.44 2.49
CA ARG A 321 18.12 -27.78 2.50
C ARG A 321 17.37 -28.74 1.57
N THR A 322 16.05 -28.59 1.50
CA THR A 322 15.19 -29.38 0.60
C THR A 322 14.92 -28.67 -0.72
N GLY A 323 15.09 -27.35 -0.76
CA GLY A 323 14.68 -26.49 -1.88
C GLY A 323 13.17 -26.39 -2.05
N ALA A 324 12.39 -26.86 -1.07
CA ALA A 324 10.95 -27.02 -1.19
C ALA A 324 10.17 -25.92 -0.47
N PHE A 325 9.02 -25.58 -1.06
CA PHE A 325 7.98 -24.78 -0.44
C PHE A 325 6.94 -25.71 0.17
N HIS A 326 6.58 -25.47 1.43
CA HIS A 326 5.56 -26.22 2.14
C HIS A 326 4.45 -25.26 2.59
N SER A 327 3.24 -25.48 2.11
CA SER A 327 2.05 -24.82 2.68
C SER A 327 1.83 -25.35 4.09
N TYR A 328 1.73 -24.46 5.08
CA TYR A 328 1.39 -24.83 6.44
C TYR A 328 -0.07 -24.52 6.77
N THR A 329 -0.75 -23.73 5.95
CA THR A 329 -2.17 -23.44 6.08
C THR A 329 -2.74 -22.95 4.76
N ASP A 330 -3.99 -23.34 4.48
CA ASP A 330 -4.82 -22.67 3.50
C ASP A 330 -6.04 -22.06 4.19
N VAL A 331 -6.02 -20.74 4.36
CA VAL A 331 -7.14 -19.97 4.93
C VAL A 331 -8.22 -19.66 3.90
N TYR A 332 -7.97 -19.94 2.61
CA TYR A 332 -8.90 -19.62 1.52
C TYR A 332 -9.91 -20.75 1.24
N GLY A 333 -9.63 -21.98 1.69
CA GLY A 333 -10.51 -23.14 1.51
C GLY A 333 -10.47 -23.74 0.10
N CYS A 334 -9.34 -23.60 -0.59
CA CYS A 334 -9.02 -24.24 -1.86
C CYS A 334 -8.26 -25.56 -1.59
N SER A 335 -8.72 -26.68 -2.14
CA SER A 335 -7.98 -27.94 -2.02
C SER A 335 -6.51 -27.79 -2.49
N GLU A 336 -5.60 -28.57 -1.90
CA GLU A 336 -4.14 -28.53 -2.09
C GLU A 336 -3.68 -28.50 -3.57
N ALA A 337 -4.53 -28.95 -4.51
CA ALA A 337 -4.31 -28.90 -5.95
C ALA A 337 -4.18 -27.48 -6.54
N ALA A 338 -4.56 -26.42 -5.81
CA ALA A 338 -4.49 -25.02 -6.27
C ALA A 338 -3.19 -24.28 -5.85
N ALA A 339 -2.23 -24.97 -5.24
CA ALA A 339 -0.99 -24.40 -4.68
C ALA A 339 0.11 -24.06 -5.72
N GLN A 340 -0.20 -24.02 -7.01
CA GLN A 340 0.72 -23.45 -8.00
C GLN A 340 0.77 -21.92 -7.85
N PRO A 341 1.95 -21.28 -8.00
CA PRO A 341 2.06 -19.83 -8.07
C PRO A 341 1.18 -19.31 -9.21
N PRO A 342 0.70 -18.06 -9.15
CA PRO A 342 -0.22 -17.53 -10.15
C PRO A 342 0.48 -17.42 -11.49
N CYS A 343 0.34 -18.47 -12.32
CA CYS A 343 0.51 -18.37 -13.76
C CYS A 343 -0.81 -17.84 -14.33
N SER A 344 -0.67 -16.96 -15.31
CA SER A 344 -1.65 -16.12 -15.99
C SER A 344 -2.78 -16.83 -16.75
N GLU A 345 -3.20 -18.01 -16.30
CA GLU A 345 -4.25 -18.81 -16.91
C GLU A 345 -5.48 -18.84 -15.98
N PRO A 346 -6.72 -18.85 -16.52
CA PRO A 346 -7.92 -19.06 -15.73
C PRO A 346 -7.87 -20.45 -15.08
N VAL A 347 -7.44 -20.50 -13.82
CA VAL A 347 -7.38 -21.74 -13.04
C VAL A 347 -8.80 -22.27 -12.86
N ALA A 348 -9.04 -23.51 -13.31
CA ALA A 348 -10.27 -24.24 -13.04
C ALA A 348 -10.54 -24.25 -11.52
N GLN A 349 -11.78 -23.96 -11.14
CA GLN A 349 -12.18 -23.77 -9.75
C GLN A 349 -11.81 -25.01 -8.90
N PRO A 350 -11.00 -24.88 -7.84
CA PRO A 350 -10.79 -26.00 -6.93
C PRO A 350 -12.11 -26.34 -6.23
N PRO A 351 -12.39 -27.64 -5.98
CA PRO A 351 -13.57 -28.05 -5.23
C PRO A 351 -13.54 -27.38 -3.85
N CYS A 352 -14.61 -26.66 -3.54
CA CYS A 352 -14.78 -25.96 -2.27
C CYS A 352 -15.10 -26.97 -1.18
N SER A 353 -14.61 -26.74 0.05
CA SER A 353 -15.10 -27.48 1.21
C SER A 353 -16.61 -27.25 1.39
N GLU A 354 -17.32 -28.29 1.85
CA GLU A 354 -18.75 -28.18 2.19
C GLU A 354 -18.96 -27.03 3.22
N PRO A 355 -20.02 -26.21 3.06
CA PRO A 355 -20.30 -25.12 4.00
C PRO A 355 -20.54 -25.66 5.42
N VAL A 356 -20.12 -24.88 6.42
CA VAL A 356 -20.48 -25.18 7.82
C VAL A 356 -21.98 -24.89 8.01
N ALA A 357 -22.75 -25.90 8.39
CA ALA A 357 -24.16 -25.75 8.70
C ALA A 357 -24.34 -24.90 9.97
N GLN A 358 -24.75 -23.65 9.81
CA GLN A 358 -25.05 -22.72 10.90
C GLN A 358 -26.23 -21.80 10.57
N SER A 359 -26.97 -21.39 11.59
CA SER A 359 -28.02 -20.39 11.44
C SER A 359 -27.45 -19.00 11.18
N TYR A 360 -28.24 -18.11 10.59
CA TYR A 360 -27.83 -16.71 10.36
C TYR A 360 -27.50 -15.99 11.68
N ALA A 361 -28.25 -16.26 12.76
CA ALA A 361 -28.00 -15.66 14.07
C ALA A 361 -26.65 -16.09 14.67
N GLU A 362 -26.28 -17.37 14.51
CA GLU A 362 -24.95 -17.87 14.90
C GLU A 362 -23.85 -17.23 14.07
N ALA A 363 -24.04 -17.12 12.75
CA ALA A 363 -23.10 -16.45 11.85
C ALA A 363 -22.85 -15.00 12.27
N VAL A 364 -23.91 -14.24 12.56
CA VAL A 364 -23.85 -12.86 13.08
C VAL A 364 -23.07 -12.78 14.39
N ALA A 365 -23.34 -13.68 15.34
CA ALA A 365 -22.63 -13.71 16.62
C ALA A 365 -21.15 -14.07 16.47
N ARG A 366 -20.82 -15.01 15.58
CA ARG A 366 -19.44 -15.42 15.28
C ARG A 366 -18.65 -14.30 14.61
N VAL A 367 -19.19 -13.67 13.58
CA VAL A 367 -18.56 -12.51 12.93
C VAL A 367 -18.29 -11.40 13.93
N ARG A 368 -19.26 -11.08 14.79
CA ARG A 368 -19.09 -10.06 15.83
C ARG A 368 -17.92 -10.40 16.75
N SER A 369 -17.86 -11.63 17.25
CA SER A 369 -16.81 -12.09 18.17
C SER A 369 -15.42 -12.05 17.51
N LEU A 370 -15.31 -12.52 16.27
CA LEU A 370 -14.03 -12.61 15.56
C LEU A 370 -13.51 -11.24 15.14
N VAL A 371 -14.38 -10.35 14.64
CA VAL A 371 -13.98 -8.97 14.30
C VAL A 371 -13.58 -8.22 15.57
N ARG A 372 -14.31 -8.38 16.69
CA ARG A 372 -13.92 -7.80 17.99
C ARG A 372 -12.53 -8.28 18.41
N GLY A 373 -12.30 -9.59 18.44
CA GLY A 373 -10.99 -10.15 18.81
C GLY A 373 -9.86 -9.72 17.86
N ALA A 374 -10.15 -9.60 16.56
CA ALA A 374 -9.19 -9.12 15.56
C ALA A 374 -8.78 -7.67 15.78
N VAL A 375 -9.71 -6.80 16.17
CA VAL A 375 -9.42 -5.40 16.54
C VAL A 375 -8.69 -5.34 17.88
N GLU A 376 -9.17 -6.06 18.90
CA GLU A 376 -8.61 -6.07 20.25
C GLU A 376 -7.11 -6.40 20.25
N LYS A 377 -6.72 -7.51 19.62
CA LYS A 377 -5.30 -7.88 19.59
C LYS A 377 -4.43 -6.91 18.78
N ARG A 378 -5.00 -6.19 17.81
CA ARG A 378 -4.28 -5.18 16.99
C ARG A 378 -4.21 -3.82 17.66
N VAL A 379 -5.14 -3.49 18.55
CA VAL A 379 -5.08 -2.27 19.37
C VAL A 379 -4.15 -2.48 20.56
N GLY A 380 -4.25 -3.62 21.25
CA GLY A 380 -3.53 -3.87 22.51
C GLY A 380 -2.02 -4.16 22.35
N ASN A 381 -1.57 -4.65 21.19
CA ASN A 381 -0.17 -5.02 20.97
C ASN A 381 0.66 -3.86 20.37
N SER A 382 0.77 -2.73 21.06
CA SER A 382 1.60 -1.59 20.62
C SER A 382 2.10 -0.76 21.80
N ASP A 383 3.42 -0.53 21.89
CA ASP A 383 4.01 0.45 22.81
C ASP A 383 4.06 1.86 22.20
N ARG A 384 3.51 2.04 20.99
CA ARG A 384 3.40 3.32 20.28
C ARG A 384 1.96 3.78 20.12
N PRO A 385 1.73 5.10 19.96
CA PRO A 385 0.40 5.62 19.70
C PRO A 385 -0.23 5.01 18.45
N VAL A 386 -1.51 4.67 18.59
CA VAL A 386 -2.33 4.02 17.57
C VAL A 386 -3.32 5.04 16.98
N GLY A 387 -3.31 5.17 15.66
CA GLY A 387 -4.27 5.97 14.90
C GLY A 387 -5.27 5.10 14.15
N PHE A 388 -6.38 5.71 13.72
CA PHE A 388 -7.47 5.02 13.03
C PHE A 388 -7.81 5.74 11.74
N LEU A 389 -7.79 5.03 10.62
CA LEU A 389 -8.36 5.56 9.38
C LEU A 389 -9.88 5.45 9.46
N CYS A 390 -10.58 6.53 9.18
CA CYS A 390 -12.03 6.53 9.05
C CYS A 390 -12.42 7.32 7.80
N SER A 391 -13.02 6.62 6.85
CA SER A 391 -13.63 7.23 5.66
C SER A 391 -15.14 7.39 5.80
N GLY A 392 -15.70 7.09 6.98
CA GLY A 392 -17.16 7.02 7.15
C GLY A 392 -17.84 5.86 6.40
N GLY A 393 -17.08 4.99 5.73
CA GLY A 393 -17.57 3.69 5.25
C GLY A 393 -17.75 2.72 6.41
N ILE A 394 -18.63 1.72 6.25
CA ILE A 394 -19.00 0.80 7.33
C ILE A 394 -17.81 0.08 7.96
N ASP A 395 -16.79 -0.28 7.18
CA ASP A 395 -15.66 -1.10 7.65
C ASP A 395 -14.79 -0.36 8.65
N SER A 396 -14.30 0.83 8.26
CA SER A 396 -13.49 1.68 9.12
C SER A 396 -14.29 2.22 10.31
N SER A 397 -15.60 2.40 10.14
CA SER A 397 -16.51 2.82 11.22
C SER A 397 -16.66 1.73 12.29
N ILE A 398 -16.76 0.46 11.90
CA ILE A 398 -16.78 -0.67 12.85
C ILE A 398 -15.46 -0.78 13.61
N VAL A 399 -14.32 -0.65 12.91
CA VAL A 399 -12.99 -0.67 13.55
C VAL A 399 -12.87 0.47 14.56
N LEU A 400 -13.30 1.68 14.20
CA LEU A 400 -13.31 2.83 15.13
C LEU A 400 -14.23 2.59 16.33
N ALA A 401 -15.45 2.10 16.10
CA ALA A 401 -16.42 1.85 17.16
C ALA A 401 -15.91 0.81 18.16
N LEU A 402 -15.32 -0.28 17.68
CA LEU A 402 -14.72 -1.30 18.53
C LEU A 402 -13.49 -0.79 19.28
N ALA A 403 -12.61 -0.04 18.61
CA ALA A 403 -11.47 0.57 19.29
C ALA A 403 -11.91 1.53 20.41
N CYS A 404 -12.98 2.27 20.15
CA CYS A 404 -13.65 3.12 21.13
C CYS A 404 -14.18 2.29 22.33
N GLU A 405 -14.84 1.17 22.12
CA GLU A 405 -15.27 0.30 23.23
C GLU A 405 -14.10 -0.30 24.03
N LEU A 406 -12.99 -0.61 23.36
CA LEU A 406 -11.83 -1.26 23.96
C LEU A 406 -10.89 -0.28 24.69
N LEU A 407 -10.85 0.98 24.25
CA LEU A 407 -10.01 2.02 24.83
C LEU A 407 -10.85 2.92 25.75
N GLU A 408 -10.70 2.71 27.06
CA GLU A 408 -11.36 3.55 28.08
C GLU A 408 -10.97 5.03 27.92
N ASP A 409 -9.69 5.30 27.67
CA ASP A 409 -9.16 6.64 27.44
C ASP A 409 -9.29 7.04 25.97
N ARG A 410 -10.34 7.81 25.67
CA ARG A 410 -10.65 8.32 24.33
C ARG A 410 -9.61 9.30 23.78
N SER A 411 -8.77 9.90 24.63
CA SER A 411 -7.68 10.76 24.16
C SER A 411 -6.61 9.99 23.38
N LYS A 412 -6.56 8.66 23.53
CA LYS A 412 -5.67 7.77 22.79
C LYS A 412 -6.22 7.39 21.41
N VAL A 413 -7.45 7.77 21.09
CA VAL A 413 -8.07 7.51 19.79
C VAL A 413 -7.96 8.75 18.93
N HIS A 414 -7.11 8.66 17.90
CA HIS A 414 -6.97 9.71 16.89
C HIS A 414 -7.42 9.21 15.53
N VAL A 415 -8.43 9.86 14.97
CA VAL A 415 -9.05 9.51 13.70
C VAL A 415 -8.46 10.36 12.58
N PHE A 416 -8.20 9.74 11.43
CA PHE A 416 -7.73 10.41 10.23
C PHE A 416 -8.66 10.13 9.05
N SER A 417 -9.01 11.17 8.31
CA SER A 417 -9.75 11.06 7.05
C SER A 417 -9.09 11.91 5.97
N MET A 418 -9.38 11.57 4.70
CA MET A 418 -8.79 12.26 3.55
C MET A 418 -9.85 13.04 2.78
N GLU A 419 -9.49 14.23 2.29
CA GLU A 419 -10.38 15.13 1.57
C GLU A 419 -9.67 15.82 0.40
N TYR A 420 -10.23 15.71 -0.81
CA TYR A 420 -9.80 16.46 -1.98
C TYR A 420 -10.48 17.83 -2.01
N GLY A 421 -9.68 18.89 -2.13
CA GLY A 421 -10.21 20.25 -2.05
C GLY A 421 -10.89 20.55 -0.71
N GLU A 422 -11.87 21.45 -0.69
CA GLU A 422 -12.60 21.81 0.52
C GLU A 422 -14.11 21.57 0.34
N GLY A 423 -14.72 20.90 1.33
CA GLY A 423 -16.17 20.69 1.42
C GLY A 423 -16.74 19.66 0.45
N SER A 424 -15.89 18.96 -0.31
CA SER A 424 -16.32 18.10 -1.42
C SER A 424 -16.35 16.60 -1.11
N SER A 425 -15.82 16.19 0.05
CA SER A 425 -15.71 14.77 0.43
C SER A 425 -16.86 14.32 1.32
N GLU A 426 -17.62 13.33 0.85
CA GLU A 426 -18.63 12.65 1.66
C GLU A 426 -17.96 11.82 2.78
N ASP A 427 -16.82 11.19 2.49
CA ASP A 427 -16.07 10.40 3.46
C ASP A 427 -15.60 11.24 4.66
N ALA A 428 -15.03 12.43 4.40
CA ALA A 428 -14.58 13.32 5.46
C ALA A 428 -15.73 13.84 6.34
N PHE A 429 -16.93 14.00 5.79
CA PHE A 429 -18.11 14.36 6.57
C PHE A 429 -18.53 13.27 7.53
N TYR A 430 -18.71 12.03 7.06
CA TYR A 430 -19.12 10.94 7.93
C TYR A 430 -18.05 10.59 8.97
N ALA A 431 -16.77 10.71 8.61
CA ALA A 431 -15.67 10.59 9.57
C ALA A 431 -15.75 11.66 10.66
N SER A 432 -16.05 12.91 10.30
CA SER A 432 -16.25 14.01 11.27
C SER A 432 -17.45 13.74 12.18
N LEU A 433 -18.54 13.24 11.60
CA LEU A 433 -19.76 12.89 12.32
C LEU A 433 -19.49 11.80 13.36
N LEU A 434 -18.82 10.72 12.98
CA LEU A 434 -18.45 9.66 13.91
C LEU A 434 -17.50 10.14 15.00
N ALA A 435 -16.49 10.93 14.64
CA ALA A 435 -15.53 11.43 15.61
C ALA A 435 -16.21 12.26 16.70
N ARG A 436 -17.19 13.10 16.32
CA ARG A 436 -18.03 13.84 17.28
C ARG A 436 -18.88 12.91 18.13
N GLU A 437 -19.52 11.93 17.50
CA GLU A 437 -20.39 10.96 18.19
C GLU A 437 -19.63 10.14 19.24
N PHE A 438 -18.38 9.75 18.93
CA PHE A 438 -17.51 9.03 19.86
C PHE A 438 -16.71 9.93 20.81
N GLY A 439 -16.73 11.25 20.61
CA GLY A 439 -15.93 12.20 21.40
C GLY A 439 -14.42 12.02 21.26
N VAL A 440 -13.95 11.72 20.04
CA VAL A 440 -12.52 11.42 19.76
C VAL A 440 -11.88 12.50 18.89
N SER A 441 -10.55 12.58 18.93
CA SER A 441 -9.79 13.52 18.09
C SER A 441 -9.89 13.11 16.62
N HIS A 442 -10.08 14.09 15.73
CA HIS A 442 -10.15 13.87 14.30
C HIS A 442 -9.34 14.88 13.52
N THR A 443 -8.58 14.39 12.54
CA THR A 443 -7.88 15.22 11.58
C THR A 443 -8.34 14.91 10.17
N ARG A 444 -8.87 15.94 9.51
CA ARG A 444 -9.15 15.94 8.07
C ARG A 444 -7.88 16.38 7.35
N VAL A 445 -7.21 15.42 6.72
CA VAL A 445 -6.07 15.72 5.87
C VAL A 445 -6.62 16.13 4.51
N ARG A 446 -6.16 17.27 4.00
CA ARG A 446 -6.60 17.84 2.72
C ARG A 446 -5.50 17.69 1.68
N PHE A 447 -5.88 17.43 0.43
CA PHE A 447 -4.96 17.43 -0.70
C PHE A 447 -5.54 18.12 -1.92
N SER A 448 -4.63 18.66 -2.73
CA SER A 448 -4.92 19.36 -3.98
C SER A 448 -4.45 18.56 -5.19
N PHE A 449 -4.84 19.01 -6.38
CA PHE A 449 -4.31 18.44 -7.60
C PHE A 449 -2.79 18.60 -7.76
N ASP A 450 -2.22 19.68 -7.21
CA ASP A 450 -0.78 19.90 -7.26
C ASP A 450 -0.03 18.88 -6.39
N ASP A 451 -0.60 18.47 -5.25
CA ASP A 451 -0.06 17.39 -4.44
C ASP A 451 -0.01 16.07 -5.22
N VAL A 452 -1.12 15.72 -5.89
CA VAL A 452 -1.22 14.56 -6.79
C VAL A 452 -0.14 14.60 -7.86
N ARG A 453 -0.03 15.72 -8.58
CA ARG A 453 0.94 15.91 -9.66
C ARG A 453 2.38 15.77 -9.16
N SER A 454 2.65 16.21 -7.93
CA SER A 454 3.99 16.16 -7.33
C SER A 454 4.41 14.74 -6.90
N CYS A 455 3.45 13.86 -6.57
CA CYS A 455 3.75 12.57 -5.96
C CYS A 455 3.38 11.35 -6.81
N ILE A 456 2.52 11.46 -7.83
CA ILE A 456 1.96 10.28 -8.51
C ILE A 456 3.02 9.35 -9.12
N TYR A 457 4.10 9.88 -9.69
CA TYR A 457 5.22 9.06 -10.17
C TYR A 457 5.92 8.33 -9.02
N LYS A 458 6.15 9.01 -7.89
CA LYS A 458 6.75 8.42 -6.69
C LYS A 458 5.85 7.32 -6.12
N VAL A 459 4.53 7.53 -6.11
CA VAL A 459 3.54 6.55 -5.66
C VAL A 459 3.57 5.31 -6.56
N ALA A 460 3.50 5.47 -7.89
CA ALA A 460 3.57 4.34 -8.82
C ALA A 460 4.86 3.52 -8.63
N ARG A 461 6.00 4.21 -8.40
CA ARG A 461 7.26 3.56 -8.05
C ARG A 461 7.16 2.83 -6.70
N GLN A 462 6.67 3.48 -5.65
CA GLN A 462 6.61 2.91 -4.31
C GLN A 462 5.75 1.65 -4.24
N ILE A 463 4.58 1.66 -4.90
CA ILE A 463 3.64 0.54 -4.92
C ILE A 463 4.16 -0.65 -5.74
N GLU A 464 5.10 -0.43 -6.66
CA GLU A 464 5.59 -1.48 -7.58
C GLU A 464 4.47 -2.04 -8.47
N SER A 465 3.58 -1.15 -8.96
CA SER A 465 2.46 -1.51 -9.84
C SER A 465 2.25 -0.48 -10.94
N TYR A 466 1.65 -0.92 -12.04
CA TYR A 466 1.15 -0.06 -13.12
C TYR A 466 -0.38 -0.11 -13.25
N ASP A 467 -1.08 -0.78 -12.33
CA ASP A 467 -2.55 -0.83 -12.34
C ASP A 467 -3.14 0.56 -11.99
N PRO A 468 -3.94 1.18 -12.88
CA PRO A 468 -4.47 2.51 -12.66
C PRO A 468 -5.33 2.63 -11.42
N ASN A 469 -6.16 1.63 -11.11
CA ASN A 469 -7.05 1.69 -9.94
C ASN A 469 -6.24 1.69 -8.64
N THR A 470 -5.22 0.82 -8.57
CA THR A 470 -4.29 0.74 -7.45
C THR A 470 -3.55 2.07 -7.29
N ILE A 471 -2.98 2.64 -8.35
CA ILE A 471 -2.24 3.92 -8.28
C ILE A 471 -3.16 5.06 -7.84
N ARG A 472 -4.35 5.20 -8.45
CA ARG A 472 -5.32 6.26 -8.13
C ARG A 472 -5.72 6.24 -6.66
N ALA A 473 -5.98 5.06 -6.09
CA ALA A 473 -6.32 4.90 -4.68
C ALA A 473 -5.09 5.07 -3.75
N SER A 474 -3.88 4.77 -4.24
CA SER A 474 -2.65 4.87 -3.45
C SER A 474 -2.20 6.31 -3.22
N VAL A 475 -2.48 7.23 -4.14
CA VAL A 475 -2.09 8.65 -3.99
C VAL A 475 -2.65 9.30 -2.71
N PRO A 476 -3.98 9.32 -2.47
CA PRO A 476 -4.51 9.89 -1.23
C PRO A 476 -4.01 9.15 0.01
N MET A 477 -3.84 7.82 -0.04
CA MET A 477 -3.32 7.04 1.08
C MET A 477 -1.85 7.34 1.39
N TYR A 478 -1.02 7.54 0.37
CA TYR A 478 0.38 7.94 0.50
C TYR A 478 0.49 9.34 1.13
N LEU A 479 -0.30 10.29 0.65
CA LEU A 479 -0.34 11.64 1.21
C LEU A 479 -0.84 11.66 2.66
N LEU A 480 -1.83 10.81 2.98
CA LEU A 480 -2.33 10.62 4.34
C LEU A 480 -1.25 10.07 5.26
N ALA A 481 -0.56 9.00 4.86
CA ALA A 481 0.55 8.41 5.60
C ALA A 481 1.69 9.40 5.81
N LYS A 482 2.04 10.19 4.77
CA LYS A 482 3.02 11.27 4.87
C LYS A 482 2.62 12.29 5.93
N TYR A 483 1.37 12.76 5.89
CA TYR A 483 0.86 13.73 6.85
C TYR A 483 0.96 13.21 8.29
N ILE A 484 0.46 12.00 8.53
CA ILE A 484 0.47 11.35 9.86
C ILE A 484 1.89 11.32 10.41
N ARG A 485 2.86 10.91 9.58
CA ARG A 485 4.27 10.83 9.98
C ARG A 485 4.88 12.20 10.31
N GLU A 486 4.52 13.23 9.57
CA GLU A 486 5.11 14.57 9.71
C GLU A 486 4.49 15.40 10.84
N HIS A 487 3.25 15.10 11.23
CA HIS A 487 2.45 15.97 12.11
C HIS A 487 1.92 15.30 13.38
N THR A 488 2.10 13.99 13.54
CA THR A 488 1.58 13.25 14.69
C THR A 488 2.58 12.21 15.21
N ASP A 489 2.34 11.72 16.42
CA ASP A 489 3.14 10.64 17.03
C ASP A 489 2.58 9.24 16.72
N CYS A 490 1.45 9.16 16.01
CA CYS A 490 0.84 7.91 15.60
C CYS A 490 1.81 7.13 14.70
N THR A 491 2.13 5.91 15.10
CA THR A 491 3.05 5.04 14.36
C THR A 491 2.36 3.78 13.85
N VAL A 492 1.34 3.30 14.58
CA VAL A 492 0.50 2.17 14.21
C VAL A 492 -0.84 2.71 13.75
N ILE A 493 -1.35 2.24 12.61
CA ILE A 493 -2.57 2.74 11.98
C ILE A 493 -3.52 1.58 11.69
N LEU A 494 -4.72 1.59 12.24
CA LEU A 494 -5.74 0.59 11.91
C LEU A 494 -6.57 1.04 10.70
N SER A 495 -6.83 0.08 9.80
CA SER A 495 -7.60 0.27 8.58
C SER A 495 -8.69 -0.77 8.41
N GLY A 496 -9.74 -0.43 7.67
CA GLY A 496 -10.85 -1.33 7.32
C GLY A 496 -10.64 -2.19 6.06
N GLU A 497 -9.43 -2.21 5.50
CA GLU A 497 -9.09 -2.98 4.29
C GLU A 497 -9.34 -4.49 4.49
N GLY A 498 -9.75 -5.18 3.42
CA GLY A 498 -10.09 -6.60 3.42
C GLY A 498 -11.57 -6.90 3.66
N ALA A 499 -12.34 -5.96 4.21
CA ALA A 499 -13.76 -6.16 4.49
C ALA A 499 -14.60 -6.31 3.21
N ASP A 500 -14.29 -5.54 2.16
CA ASP A 500 -15.01 -5.62 0.87
C ASP A 500 -14.83 -6.98 0.20
N GLU A 501 -13.61 -7.51 0.21
CA GLU A 501 -13.28 -8.81 -0.35
C GLU A 501 -13.93 -9.94 0.47
N LEU A 502 -13.93 -9.82 1.79
CA LEU A 502 -14.38 -10.89 2.68
C LEU A 502 -15.91 -10.96 2.80
N PHE A 503 -16.58 -9.82 2.84
CA PHE A 503 -18.03 -9.70 3.06
C PHE A 503 -18.82 -9.28 1.81
N MET A 504 -18.29 -9.54 0.61
CA MET A 504 -18.97 -9.28 -0.66
C MET A 504 -19.40 -7.80 -0.80
N GLY A 505 -18.50 -6.90 -0.47
CA GLY A 505 -18.73 -5.45 -0.35
C GLY A 505 -18.65 -4.63 -1.63
N TYR A 506 -18.08 -5.18 -2.69
CA TYR A 506 -18.03 -4.49 -3.96
C TYR A 506 -19.40 -4.48 -4.65
N ASN A 507 -19.73 -3.38 -5.34
CA ASN A 507 -20.98 -3.25 -6.12
C ASN A 507 -21.16 -4.36 -7.18
N LEU A 508 -20.08 -5.06 -7.56
CA LEU A 508 -20.16 -6.23 -8.45
C LEU A 508 -20.97 -7.38 -7.84
N PHE A 509 -21.01 -7.50 -6.51
CA PHE A 509 -21.76 -8.55 -5.82
C PHE A 509 -23.26 -8.27 -5.79
N LEU A 510 -23.68 -7.00 -5.87
CA LEU A 510 -25.10 -6.63 -6.03
C LEU A 510 -25.72 -7.17 -7.31
N ARG A 511 -24.88 -7.53 -8.30
CA ARG A 511 -25.28 -8.10 -9.59
C ARG A 511 -25.24 -9.62 -9.62
N SER A 512 -24.69 -10.28 -8.59
CA SER A 512 -24.66 -11.73 -8.56
C SER A 512 -25.99 -12.29 -8.07
N THR A 513 -26.50 -13.31 -8.74
CA THR A 513 -27.64 -14.12 -8.28
C THR A 513 -27.21 -15.49 -7.77
N ASP A 514 -25.92 -15.83 -7.91
CA ASP A 514 -25.35 -17.12 -7.52
C ASP A 514 -24.38 -16.90 -6.35
N GLY A 515 -24.77 -17.44 -5.19
CA GLY A 515 -23.97 -17.36 -3.97
C GLY A 515 -22.66 -18.13 -4.06
N GLN A 516 -22.62 -19.29 -4.72
CA GLN A 516 -21.40 -20.08 -4.84
C GLN A 516 -20.36 -19.36 -5.68
N LEU A 517 -20.77 -18.81 -6.83
CA LEU A 517 -19.91 -18.00 -7.68
C LEU A 517 -19.44 -16.71 -6.99
N ALA A 518 -20.33 -16.04 -6.25
CA ALA A 518 -19.94 -14.89 -5.44
C ALA A 518 -18.91 -15.27 -4.35
N ASN A 519 -19.08 -16.43 -3.71
CA ASN A 519 -18.15 -16.88 -2.67
C ASN A 519 -16.79 -17.26 -3.26
N ALA A 520 -16.77 -17.89 -4.43
CA ALA A 520 -15.53 -18.18 -5.17
C ALA A 520 -14.77 -16.90 -5.53
N GLU A 521 -15.49 -15.84 -5.94
CA GLU A 521 -14.87 -14.54 -6.21
C GLU A 521 -14.35 -13.87 -4.93
N SER A 522 -15.10 -13.93 -3.83
CA SER A 522 -14.61 -13.47 -2.51
C SER A 522 -13.31 -14.17 -2.11
N ARG A 523 -13.22 -15.50 -2.27
CA ARG A 523 -11.98 -16.27 -2.05
C ARG A 523 -10.84 -15.81 -2.96
N ARG A 524 -11.11 -15.61 -4.26
CA ARG A 524 -10.11 -15.13 -5.23
C ARG A 524 -9.57 -13.75 -4.86
N LEU A 525 -10.45 -12.85 -4.44
CA LEU A 525 -10.09 -11.49 -4.03
C LEU A 525 -9.24 -11.50 -2.76
N ILE A 526 -9.62 -12.29 -1.74
CA ILE A 526 -8.84 -12.42 -0.50
C ILE A 526 -7.48 -13.08 -0.78
N ARG A 527 -7.42 -14.14 -1.59
CA ARG A 527 -6.16 -14.78 -1.99
C ARG A 527 -5.19 -13.81 -2.66
N ASN A 528 -5.70 -12.87 -3.44
CA ASN A 528 -4.91 -11.88 -4.16
C ASN A 528 -4.84 -10.51 -3.43
N ILE A 529 -5.29 -10.40 -2.18
CA ILE A 529 -5.33 -9.12 -1.45
C ILE A 529 -3.95 -8.46 -1.39
N HIS A 530 -2.91 -9.28 -1.25
CA HIS A 530 -1.51 -8.89 -1.19
C HIS A 530 -0.93 -8.37 -2.52
N MET A 531 -1.71 -8.38 -3.59
CA MET A 531 -1.37 -7.82 -4.91
C MET A 531 -2.16 -6.55 -5.24
N PHE A 532 -3.18 -6.21 -4.44
CA PHE A 532 -4.10 -5.09 -4.68
C PHE A 532 -4.21 -4.19 -3.44
N ASP A 533 -5.33 -4.29 -2.72
CA ASP A 533 -5.68 -3.39 -1.62
C ASP A 533 -4.74 -3.55 -0.41
N GLY A 534 -4.33 -4.78 -0.09
CA GLY A 534 -3.31 -5.06 0.94
C GLY A 534 -1.92 -4.56 0.54
N LEU A 535 -1.54 -4.68 -0.75
CA LEU A 535 -0.29 -4.14 -1.27
C LEU A 535 -0.24 -2.61 -1.11
N ARG A 536 -1.30 -1.93 -1.55
CA ARG A 536 -1.42 -0.47 -1.45
C ARG A 536 -1.34 -0.01 0.01
N ALA A 537 -2.11 -0.64 0.89
CA ALA A 537 -2.12 -0.30 2.31
C ALA A 537 -0.71 -0.41 2.91
N ASP A 538 -0.05 -1.57 2.75
CA ASP A 538 1.29 -1.76 3.29
C ASP A 538 2.31 -0.77 2.70
N ARG A 539 2.37 -0.65 1.37
CA ARG A 539 3.39 0.17 0.67
C ARG A 539 3.26 1.65 0.95
N CYS A 540 2.04 2.18 1.04
CA CYS A 540 1.82 3.60 1.34
C CYS A 540 2.25 3.97 2.76
N PHE A 541 1.90 3.15 3.76
CA PHE A 541 2.26 3.44 5.15
C PHE A 541 3.74 3.17 5.44
N ASN A 542 4.30 2.07 4.93
CA ASN A 542 5.72 1.75 5.09
C ASN A 542 6.65 2.81 4.48
N ALA A 543 6.26 3.43 3.35
CA ALA A 543 7.01 4.53 2.74
C ALA A 543 7.28 5.71 3.68
N HIS A 544 6.45 5.86 4.72
CA HIS A 544 6.55 6.91 5.71
C HIS A 544 6.92 6.39 7.10
N GLY A 545 7.36 5.12 7.21
CA GLY A 545 7.74 4.51 8.49
C GLY A 545 6.57 4.44 9.47
N LEU A 546 5.41 4.03 8.95
CA LEU A 546 4.19 3.74 9.69
C LEU A 546 3.78 2.30 9.43
N GLU A 547 3.24 1.64 10.45
CA GLU A 547 2.68 0.31 10.32
C GLU A 547 1.16 0.40 10.15
N VAL A 548 0.63 -0.19 9.08
CA VAL A 548 -0.82 -0.42 8.95
C VAL A 548 -1.19 -1.80 9.48
N ARG A 549 -2.33 -1.89 10.18
CA ARG A 549 -2.95 -3.14 10.66
C ARG A 549 -4.35 -3.27 10.07
N MET A 550 -4.68 -4.47 9.58
CA MET A 550 -5.92 -4.75 8.85
C MET A 550 -6.71 -5.87 9.57
N PRO A 551 -7.57 -5.54 10.55
CA PRO A 551 -8.30 -6.54 11.34
C PRO A 551 -9.19 -7.48 10.52
N PHE A 552 -9.70 -7.03 9.36
CA PHE A 552 -10.50 -7.88 8.49
C PHE A 552 -9.70 -8.98 7.76
N LEU A 553 -8.37 -8.89 7.76
CA LEU A 553 -7.47 -9.92 7.24
C LEU A 553 -6.97 -10.86 8.34
N ASP A 554 -7.66 -10.90 9.48
CA ASP A 554 -7.37 -11.84 10.53
C ASP A 554 -7.56 -13.29 10.08
N ARG A 555 -6.58 -14.16 10.35
CA ARG A 555 -6.58 -15.54 9.84
C ARG A 555 -7.82 -16.34 10.23
N ASP A 556 -8.33 -16.15 11.46
CA ASP A 556 -9.46 -16.91 11.96
C ASP A 556 -10.78 -16.33 11.46
N LEU A 557 -10.87 -15.00 11.33
CA LEU A 557 -11.98 -14.33 10.68
C LEU A 557 -12.08 -14.71 9.20
N VAL A 558 -10.97 -14.69 8.47
CA VAL A 558 -10.92 -15.05 7.05
C VAL A 558 -11.36 -16.49 6.86
N ARG A 559 -10.79 -17.42 7.64
CA ARG A 559 -11.14 -18.85 7.57
C ARG A 559 -12.64 -19.05 7.86
N GLU A 560 -13.14 -18.45 8.92
CA GLU A 560 -14.56 -18.56 9.30
C GLU A 560 -15.47 -18.04 8.17
N VAL A 561 -15.31 -16.78 7.76
CA VAL A 561 -16.22 -16.13 6.81
C VAL A 561 -16.17 -16.78 5.43
N LEU A 562 -15.01 -17.26 4.97
CA LEU A 562 -14.90 -17.99 3.70
C LEU A 562 -15.51 -19.40 3.76
N SER A 563 -15.65 -20.00 4.95
CA SER A 563 -16.29 -21.31 5.16
C SER A 563 -17.81 -21.25 5.33
N MET A 564 -18.38 -20.06 5.59
CA MET A 564 -19.82 -19.87 5.76
C MET A 564 -20.60 -20.14 4.47
N ASP A 565 -21.85 -20.55 4.64
CA ASP A 565 -22.83 -20.56 3.54
C ASP A 565 -22.88 -19.17 2.87
N ALA A 566 -22.76 -19.17 1.54
CA ALA A 566 -22.72 -17.93 0.77
C ALA A 566 -23.98 -17.08 0.92
N SER A 567 -25.14 -17.71 1.13
CA SER A 567 -26.43 -17.02 1.31
C SER A 567 -26.42 -16.05 2.51
N HIS A 568 -25.64 -16.34 3.57
CA HIS A 568 -25.48 -15.44 4.70
C HIS A 568 -24.72 -14.16 4.33
N LYS A 569 -23.86 -14.20 3.31
CA LYS A 569 -22.99 -13.08 2.90
C LYS A 569 -23.54 -12.27 1.74
N MET A 570 -24.47 -12.85 0.98
CA MET A 570 -25.04 -12.20 -0.19
C MET A 570 -25.67 -10.84 0.19
N PRO A 571 -25.54 -9.83 -0.68
CA PRO A 571 -26.20 -8.55 -0.45
C PRO A 571 -27.71 -8.70 -0.24
N CYS A 572 -28.26 -7.94 0.70
CA CYS A 572 -29.68 -7.96 1.04
C CYS A 572 -30.28 -6.56 0.85
N ASN A 573 -31.49 -6.47 0.29
CA ASN A 573 -32.17 -5.19 0.04
C ASN A 573 -31.33 -4.15 -0.73
N ARG A 574 -30.53 -4.62 -1.69
CA ARG A 574 -29.57 -3.81 -2.49
C ARG A 574 -28.47 -3.13 -1.67
N ILE A 575 -28.20 -3.64 -0.47
CA ILE A 575 -27.09 -3.20 0.38
C ILE A 575 -26.10 -4.36 0.54
N GLU A 576 -24.84 -4.08 0.24
CA GLU A 576 -23.72 -4.99 0.43
C GLU A 576 -23.39 -5.23 1.91
N LYS A 577 -22.61 -6.29 2.21
CA LYS A 577 -22.11 -6.59 3.57
C LYS A 577 -23.23 -6.75 4.61
N ALA A 578 -24.36 -7.36 4.22
CA ALA A 578 -25.53 -7.53 5.09
C ALA A 578 -25.15 -8.17 6.44
N LEU A 579 -24.42 -9.28 6.40
CA LEU A 579 -23.92 -9.99 7.58
C LEU A 579 -23.09 -9.10 8.53
N LEU A 580 -22.17 -8.31 7.98
CA LEU A 580 -21.31 -7.44 8.77
C LEU A 580 -22.11 -6.30 9.41
N ARG A 581 -23.06 -5.72 8.66
CA ARG A 581 -23.96 -4.67 9.18
C ARG A 581 -24.81 -5.21 10.33
N ASP A 582 -25.37 -6.40 10.19
CA ASP A 582 -26.19 -7.02 11.24
C ASP A 582 -25.35 -7.44 12.47
N ALA A 583 -24.11 -7.88 12.26
CA ALA A 583 -23.16 -8.13 13.35
C ALA A 583 -22.98 -6.90 14.26
N PHE A 584 -22.98 -5.69 13.69
CA PHE A 584 -22.70 -4.45 14.42
C PHE A 584 -23.89 -3.49 14.54
N ARG A 585 -25.10 -3.92 14.17
CA ARG A 585 -26.34 -3.11 14.27
C ARG A 585 -26.70 -2.71 15.70
N HIS A 586 -26.22 -3.47 16.69
CA HIS A 586 -26.43 -3.19 18.10
C HIS A 586 -25.67 -1.97 18.62
N LEU A 587 -24.66 -1.47 17.88
CA LEU A 587 -23.88 -0.29 18.25
C LEU A 587 -24.68 0.99 17.94
N PRO A 588 -25.14 1.73 18.96
CA PRO A 588 -26.07 2.82 18.76
C PRO A 588 -25.44 4.01 18.00
N GLU A 589 -24.13 4.23 18.13
CA GLU A 589 -23.40 5.29 17.41
C GLU A 589 -23.47 5.08 15.89
N LEU A 590 -23.32 3.83 15.43
CA LEU A 590 -23.43 3.50 14.00
C LEU A 590 -24.85 3.68 13.47
N GLY A 591 -25.87 3.45 14.32
CA GLY A 591 -27.28 3.70 14.01
C GLY A 591 -27.61 5.19 13.93
N ARG A 592 -27.18 5.99 14.92
CA ARG A 592 -27.42 7.45 14.98
C ARG A 592 -26.79 8.19 13.81
N THR A 593 -25.64 7.70 13.32
CA THR A 593 -24.94 8.27 12.16
C THR A 593 -25.43 7.74 10.81
N ARG A 594 -26.38 6.79 10.79
CA ARG A 594 -26.92 6.14 9.58
C ARG A 594 -25.89 5.45 8.69
N ILE A 595 -24.71 5.14 9.22
CA ILE A 595 -23.63 4.49 8.46
C ILE A 595 -24.00 3.06 8.07
N LEU A 596 -24.83 2.40 8.89
CA LEU A 596 -25.39 1.09 8.59
C LEU A 596 -26.26 1.06 7.32
N ASP A 597 -26.73 2.22 6.84
CA ASP A 597 -27.53 2.36 5.62
C ASP A 597 -26.73 2.93 4.43
N ARG A 598 -25.48 3.37 4.66
CA ARG A 598 -24.61 3.94 3.62
C ARG A 598 -24.07 2.84 2.72
N GLY A 599 -24.38 2.89 1.43
CA GLY A 599 -23.81 1.97 0.43
C GLY A 599 -22.33 2.24 0.13
N LYS A 600 -21.69 1.31 -0.57
CA LYS A 600 -20.25 1.37 -0.87
C LYS A 600 -19.89 2.51 -1.83
N GLU A 601 -18.92 3.32 -1.42
CA GLU A 601 -18.19 4.25 -2.28
C GLU A 601 -16.73 3.83 -2.47
N ARG A 602 -16.15 4.07 -3.65
CA ARG A 602 -14.73 3.79 -3.91
C ARG A 602 -13.89 4.84 -3.20
N PHE A 603 -12.74 4.45 -2.65
CA PHE A 603 -11.87 5.37 -1.90
C PHE A 603 -11.44 6.60 -2.71
N SER A 604 -11.12 6.43 -4.00
CA SER A 604 -10.77 7.53 -4.91
C SER A 604 -11.91 8.52 -5.13
N ASP A 605 -13.16 8.06 -5.03
CA ASP A 605 -14.34 8.86 -5.31
C ASP A 605 -14.85 9.53 -4.02
N GLY A 606 -14.83 8.79 -2.89
CA GLY A 606 -15.22 9.27 -1.57
C GLY A 606 -14.29 10.36 -1.01
N CYS A 607 -13.00 10.34 -1.39
CA CYS A 607 -12.08 11.45 -1.12
C CYS A 607 -12.51 12.75 -1.84
N GLY A 608 -13.28 12.67 -2.92
CA GLY A 608 -13.83 13.81 -3.65
C GLY A 608 -13.92 13.52 -5.16
N TYR A 609 -15.15 13.56 -5.70
CA TYR A 609 -15.47 13.10 -7.06
C TYR A 609 -14.70 13.81 -8.20
N SER A 610 -14.14 15.00 -7.97
CA SER A 610 -13.37 15.74 -8.98
C SER A 610 -11.91 15.29 -9.12
N TYR A 611 -11.37 14.49 -8.20
CA TYR A 611 -9.96 14.07 -8.20
C TYR A 611 -9.59 13.25 -9.45
N VAL A 612 -10.32 12.15 -9.72
CA VAL A 612 -10.03 11.26 -10.84
C VAL A 612 -10.24 11.96 -12.20
N PRO A 613 -11.32 12.72 -12.43
CA PRO A 613 -11.47 13.51 -13.66
C PRO A 613 -10.37 14.54 -13.88
N ALA A 614 -9.89 15.20 -12.81
CA ALA A 614 -8.77 16.14 -12.89
C ALA A 614 -7.48 15.43 -13.30
N LEU A 615 -7.22 14.26 -12.72
CA LEU A 615 -6.06 13.42 -13.08
C LEU A 615 -6.10 12.96 -14.53
N LEU A 616 -7.24 12.44 -15.00
CA LEU A 616 -7.40 12.03 -16.39
C LEU A 616 -7.22 13.19 -17.39
N SER A 617 -7.66 14.39 -17.01
CA SER A 617 -7.51 15.59 -17.84
C SER A 617 -6.09 16.15 -17.85
N HIS A 618 -5.27 15.83 -16.84
CA HIS A 618 -3.86 16.17 -16.85
C HIS A 618 -3.06 15.35 -17.86
N TRP A 619 -3.40 14.08 -18.02
CA TRP A 619 -2.71 13.19 -18.94
C TRP A 619 -3.07 13.41 -20.40
N THR A 620 -4.25 13.98 -20.71
CA THR A 620 -4.64 14.23 -22.10
C THR A 620 -3.67 15.17 -22.81
N PRO A 621 -2.87 14.66 -23.75
CA PRO A 621 -2.18 15.55 -24.67
C PRO A 621 -3.23 16.15 -25.62
N THR A 622 -2.97 17.31 -26.23
CA THR A 622 -3.83 17.84 -27.30
C THR A 622 -3.92 16.90 -28.50
N HIS A 623 -2.94 15.98 -28.64
CA HIS A 623 -2.91 14.90 -29.63
C HIS A 623 -2.37 13.62 -28.98
N VAL A 624 -3.17 12.57 -28.87
CA VAL A 624 -2.70 11.26 -28.36
C VAL A 624 -1.74 10.65 -29.39
N PRO A 625 -0.44 10.48 -29.09
CA PRO A 625 0.55 10.04 -30.07
C PRO A 625 0.47 8.52 -30.24
N HIS A 626 -0.57 8.02 -30.90
CA HIS A 626 -0.53 6.89 -31.84
C HIS A 626 -1.93 6.48 -32.31
N ALA A 627 -2.04 6.29 -33.62
CA ALA A 627 -3.22 5.77 -34.29
C ALA A 627 -3.57 4.34 -33.81
N GLY A 628 -4.80 4.17 -33.30
CA GLY A 628 -5.54 2.91 -33.37
C GLY A 628 -5.68 2.06 -32.11
N ALA A 629 -5.21 2.48 -30.94
CA ALA A 629 -5.43 1.70 -29.70
C ALA A 629 -5.75 2.56 -28.46
N LEU A 630 -5.11 3.72 -28.27
CA LEU A 630 -5.32 4.56 -27.08
C LEU A 630 -6.50 5.54 -27.26
N GLU A 631 -7.71 4.99 -27.41
CA GLU A 631 -8.92 5.77 -27.75
C GLU A 631 -9.56 6.49 -26.55
N THR A 632 -9.19 6.13 -25.31
CA THR A 632 -9.74 6.72 -24.08
C THR A 632 -8.65 7.33 -23.19
N LYS A 633 -9.04 8.28 -22.33
CA LYS A 633 -8.13 8.90 -21.35
C LYS A 633 -7.56 7.85 -20.39
N GLU A 634 -8.39 6.88 -20.01
CA GLU A 634 -8.07 5.77 -19.12
C GLU A 634 -7.04 4.83 -19.75
N ALA A 635 -7.18 4.55 -21.06
CA ALA A 635 -6.19 3.76 -21.78
C ALA A 635 -4.84 4.48 -21.86
N TYR A 636 -4.86 5.80 -22.08
CA TYR A 636 -3.64 6.60 -22.09
C TYR A 636 -2.96 6.63 -20.72
N GLU A 637 -3.71 6.83 -19.64
CA GLU A 637 -3.19 6.75 -18.27
C GLU A 637 -2.56 5.38 -17.97
N ALA A 638 -3.24 4.28 -18.33
CA ALA A 638 -2.71 2.93 -18.15
C ALA A 638 -1.39 2.72 -18.92
N TRP A 639 -1.32 3.26 -20.14
CA TRP A 639 -0.10 3.24 -20.93
C TRP A 639 1.03 4.04 -20.25
N VAL A 640 0.76 5.26 -19.76
CA VAL A 640 1.76 6.09 -19.05
C VAL A 640 2.33 5.35 -17.84
N TYR A 641 1.46 4.78 -16.99
CA TYR A 641 1.91 4.03 -15.81
C TYR A 641 2.73 2.79 -16.19
N GLN A 642 2.35 2.10 -17.25
CA GLN A 642 3.13 0.97 -17.76
C GLN A 642 4.52 1.43 -18.24
N GLN A 643 4.63 2.54 -18.98
CA GLN A 643 5.93 3.07 -19.42
C GLN A 643 6.83 3.43 -18.23
N TRP A 644 6.28 4.04 -17.19
CA TRP A 644 7.00 4.35 -15.96
C TRP A 644 7.47 3.08 -15.26
N PHE A 645 6.60 2.08 -15.17
CA PHE A 645 6.91 0.81 -14.56
C PHE A 645 8.02 0.09 -15.32
N ASP A 646 7.93 -0.06 -16.65
CA ASP A 646 8.96 -0.76 -17.44
C ASP A 646 10.33 -0.09 -17.36
N LYS A 647 10.34 1.24 -17.31
CA LYS A 647 11.56 2.01 -17.14
C LYS A 647 12.19 1.79 -15.78
N THR A 648 11.37 1.65 -14.73
CA THR A 648 11.85 1.57 -13.34
C THR A 648 12.12 0.13 -12.90
N TYR A 649 11.33 -0.81 -13.42
CA TYR A 649 11.25 -2.21 -13.04
C TYR A 649 11.28 -3.14 -14.29
N PRO A 650 12.36 -3.08 -15.10
CA PRO A 650 12.47 -3.91 -16.30
C PRO A 650 12.33 -5.40 -15.96
N GLY A 651 11.48 -6.10 -16.71
CA GLY A 651 11.26 -7.53 -16.57
C GLY A 651 10.35 -7.96 -15.41
N LEU A 652 9.73 -7.02 -14.68
CA LEU A 652 8.89 -7.35 -13.50
C LEU A 652 7.38 -7.26 -13.75
N ARG A 653 6.94 -7.16 -15.01
CA ARG A 653 5.51 -7.02 -15.36
C ARG A 653 4.65 -8.17 -14.84
N HIS A 654 5.21 -9.37 -14.71
CA HIS A 654 4.52 -10.57 -14.22
C HIS A 654 4.15 -10.50 -12.73
N LEU A 655 4.76 -9.59 -11.96
CA LEU A 655 4.41 -9.37 -10.55
C LEU A 655 3.11 -8.57 -10.39
N VAL A 656 2.65 -7.88 -11.45
CA VAL A 656 1.44 -7.07 -11.42
C VAL A 656 0.30 -7.85 -12.06
N VAL A 657 -0.58 -8.39 -11.22
CA VAL A 657 -1.79 -9.11 -11.66
C VAL A 657 -2.87 -8.10 -12.02
N ARG A 658 -3.56 -8.32 -13.14
CA ARG A 658 -4.69 -7.49 -13.55
C ARG A 658 -5.96 -7.92 -12.85
N ARG A 659 -6.78 -6.95 -12.41
CA ARG A 659 -8.08 -7.24 -11.79
C ARG A 659 -9.09 -7.61 -12.87
N GLU A 660 -9.36 -8.91 -13.00
CA GLU A 660 -10.43 -9.41 -13.86
C GLU A 660 -11.79 -9.27 -13.17
N LEU A 661 -12.80 -8.84 -13.93
CA LEU A 661 -14.17 -8.79 -13.48
C LEU A 661 -14.84 -10.16 -13.69
N PRO A 662 -15.70 -10.60 -12.75
CA PRO A 662 -16.45 -11.83 -12.92
C PRO A 662 -17.40 -11.81 -14.12
N ALA A 663 -17.70 -12.98 -14.67
CA ALA A 663 -18.54 -13.14 -15.86
C ALA A 663 -19.92 -12.47 -15.74
N TRP A 664 -20.52 -12.47 -14.53
CA TRP A 664 -21.84 -11.85 -14.28
C TRP A 664 -21.83 -10.32 -14.36
N CYS A 665 -20.66 -9.68 -14.41
CA CYS A 665 -20.57 -8.24 -14.63
C CYS A 665 -20.82 -7.86 -16.10
N GLY A 666 -20.88 -8.85 -17.02
CA GLY A 666 -20.93 -8.66 -18.46
C GLY A 666 -19.57 -8.23 -19.04
N LYS A 667 -19.39 -8.37 -20.36
CA LYS A 667 -18.29 -7.70 -21.07
C LYS A 667 -18.63 -6.21 -21.10
N SER A 668 -18.15 -5.44 -20.12
CA SER A 668 -18.26 -3.99 -20.20
C SER A 668 -17.46 -3.50 -21.41
N GLN A 669 -18.16 -3.09 -22.47
CA GLN A 669 -17.56 -2.28 -23.53
C GLN A 669 -16.99 -1.02 -22.87
N GLY A 670 -15.66 -0.88 -22.84
CA GLY A 670 -14.98 0.31 -22.30
C GLY A 670 -13.95 0.05 -21.21
N THR A 671 -13.72 -1.18 -20.76
CA THR A 671 -12.53 -1.50 -19.95
C THR A 671 -11.29 -1.58 -20.85
N VAL A 672 -10.14 -1.15 -20.31
CA VAL A 672 -8.78 -1.22 -20.89
C VAL A 672 -8.41 -2.63 -21.43
N GLN A 673 -9.22 -3.65 -21.12
CA GLN A 673 -9.21 -5.01 -21.67
C GLN A 673 -9.03 -5.09 -23.19
N GLY A 674 -9.66 -4.21 -23.98
CA GLY A 674 -9.52 -4.25 -25.44
C GLY A 674 -8.20 -3.68 -25.98
N ILE A 675 -7.61 -2.72 -25.27
CA ILE A 675 -6.62 -1.81 -25.85
C ILE A 675 -5.17 -2.29 -25.67
N LEU A 676 -4.85 -2.95 -24.55
CA LEU A 676 -3.49 -3.41 -24.29
C LEU A 676 -3.19 -4.83 -24.79
N GLY A 677 -4.21 -5.66 -25.02
CA GLY A 677 -4.07 -6.98 -25.67
C GLY A 677 -3.65 -6.88 -27.13
N MET A 678 -3.96 -5.76 -27.79
CA MET A 678 -3.60 -5.52 -29.18
C MET A 678 -2.09 -5.33 -29.40
N SER A 679 -1.31 -4.92 -28.39
CA SER A 679 0.13 -4.65 -28.57
C SER A 679 0.98 -5.92 -28.72
N ASP A 680 0.59 -7.01 -28.06
CA ASP A 680 1.28 -8.29 -28.14
C ASP A 680 0.83 -9.11 -29.36
N GLU A 681 -0.46 -9.02 -29.75
CA GLU A 681 -0.92 -9.53 -31.04
C GLU A 681 -0.35 -8.77 -32.24
N LEU A 682 -0.14 -7.45 -32.14
CA LEU A 682 0.51 -6.65 -33.20
C LEU A 682 1.99 -7.00 -33.37
N LYS A 683 2.70 -7.41 -32.31
CA LYS A 683 4.09 -7.92 -32.42
C LYS A 683 4.13 -9.29 -33.09
N HIS A 684 3.19 -10.20 -32.75
CA HIS A 684 3.09 -11.50 -33.41
C HIS A 684 2.65 -11.40 -34.88
N ARG A 685 1.73 -10.48 -35.21
CA ARG A 685 1.30 -10.23 -36.59
C ARG A 685 2.38 -9.53 -37.43
N ARG A 686 3.17 -8.61 -36.86
CA ARG A 686 4.33 -7.99 -37.55
C ARG A 686 5.48 -8.98 -37.77
N GLY A 687 5.66 -9.96 -36.90
CA GLY A 687 6.61 -11.06 -37.10
C GLY A 687 6.23 -11.99 -38.27
N ARG A 688 4.94 -12.34 -38.39
CA ARG A 688 4.44 -13.18 -39.50
C ARG A 688 4.38 -12.43 -40.84
N ALA A 689 4.07 -11.13 -40.84
CA ALA A 689 4.03 -10.31 -42.05
C ALA A 689 5.43 -10.00 -42.64
N ARG A 690 6.52 -10.17 -41.87
CA ARG A 690 7.90 -10.06 -42.38
C ARG A 690 8.41 -11.36 -43.01
N HIS A 691 7.85 -12.52 -42.67
CA HIS A 691 8.18 -13.79 -43.33
C HIS A 691 7.31 -14.10 -44.54
N ALA A 692 6.11 -13.52 -44.65
CA ALA A 692 5.22 -13.71 -45.80
C ALA A 692 5.42 -12.71 -46.96
N ARG A 693 6.43 -11.82 -46.89
CA ARG A 693 6.73 -10.82 -47.93
C ARG A 693 7.97 -11.13 -48.77
N GLN A 694 8.55 -12.32 -48.62
CA GLN A 694 9.65 -12.78 -49.49
C GLN A 694 9.21 -13.79 -50.55
N ASP A 695 8.00 -14.34 -50.48
CA ASP A 695 7.52 -15.29 -51.49
C ASP A 695 6.17 -14.86 -52.07
N ASN A 696 6.16 -14.72 -53.40
CA ASN A 696 5.04 -14.62 -54.32
C ASN A 696 4.36 -13.24 -54.44
N GLY A 697 4.79 -12.52 -55.49
CA GLY A 697 3.99 -11.45 -56.08
C GLY A 697 2.75 -12.00 -56.78
N LEU A 698 1.65 -11.27 -56.68
CA LEU A 698 0.58 -11.12 -57.66
C LEU A 698 -0.41 -10.06 -57.14
N ASP A 699 -0.69 -9.07 -58.00
CA ASP A 699 -1.67 -8.01 -57.82
C ASP A 699 -3.10 -8.55 -57.71
N MET A 700 -3.90 -8.04 -56.76
CA MET A 700 -5.37 -8.00 -56.85
C MET A 700 -5.96 -6.77 -56.11
N HIS A 701 -6.85 -6.08 -56.82
CA HIS A 701 -7.61 -4.86 -56.46
C HIS A 701 -8.67 -5.12 -55.35
N PRO A 702 -9.20 -4.08 -54.68
CA PRO A 702 -9.93 -4.20 -53.41
C PRO A 702 -11.45 -4.30 -53.64
N LEU A 703 -12.11 -5.26 -52.99
CA LEU A 703 -13.54 -5.19 -52.66
C LEU A 703 -13.90 -6.29 -51.65
N GLN A 704 -14.75 -5.92 -50.70
CA GLN A 704 -15.46 -6.77 -49.72
C GLN A 704 -14.71 -7.11 -48.41
N ALA A 705 -14.81 -6.18 -47.46
CA ALA A 705 -14.86 -6.50 -46.03
C ALA A 705 -15.96 -5.66 -45.39
N HIS A 706 -17.17 -6.22 -45.36
CA HIS A 706 -18.22 -5.85 -44.43
C HIS A 706 -18.28 -6.96 -43.37
N VAL A 707 -18.39 -6.54 -42.11
CA VAL A 707 -18.70 -7.35 -40.91
C VAL A 707 -17.53 -8.12 -40.29
N LEU A 708 -16.78 -7.44 -39.40
CA LEU A 708 -16.69 -7.71 -37.95
C LEU A 708 -15.64 -6.82 -37.28
#